data_AF-A0A842WTI2-F1
#
_entry.id   AF-A0A842WTI2-F1
#
_cell.length_a   1.000
_cell.length_b   1.000
_cell.length_c   1.000
_cell.angle_alpha   90.00
_cell.angle_beta   90.00
_cell.angle_gamma   90.00
#
_symmetry.space_group_name_H-M   'P 1'
#
loop_
_entity.id
_entity.type
_entity.pdbx_description
1 polymer ?
#
loop_
_entity_poly.entity_id
_entity_poly.type
_entity_poly.pdbx_seq_one_letter_code
_entity_poly.pdbx_strand_id
1 'polypeptide(L)'
;MQALDIDTIISFALASILFLVLVGSVYMRIQQIRRRRIRKLEKLLVNNMTLSVSELASQLDTKPIPIQSVLYAAQNAENAILSFSKTSVVSSTLLIRRLKNLLIDNSVIHVVKESTMWDVPERVIEDYVEMISEKEGLDVVQTEDGDFILVPEFKERMREVLGLQGRINITSEAQRLRVKRFDLVKLVERWGWNLIEMGDGFLVSSDWLKKTLERSMERTGYLEPSKEASRLSVSERDILEAMRRFGWSTITTTDNRLLPVHAIADRLESLLELEGYLNPVEEAKKLHIDQDELMKIVRRTGMKFFVDDDGIIVTFEYLKNRVLDDLALSGKIEVNEEADTLGVKVSVITTILRNAEKVRKIGRGKYISTTRLRQWILDSFSEDGILNVDSVEMEWGITNPSLNLILKEFGIRTVATRDGNHLSLSWIRTKIMGSLEDGKSVDPLDLVDELNISFGIAQALLAQIDAEAIMNTMGALVPVSKLQREFSKIYNSKGVLDPSKEARERMLDPSDVIQIIKGMDLDALIGKNDTFISVGTIFRLVRWALKNNGIYDLRVAANRLNVNYSELTERISPLLRESDFLIKKAGVIVTDDWVSKLRKKAKSLGRINVTTFSKEQSIRRGAMIELLRKFLQGAYIPRSDVYMVRS
;
A
#
# COMPACT_ATOMS: atom_id res chain seq x y z
N MET A 1 35.85 -67.31 93.02
CA MET A 1 34.47 -66.90 92.67
C MET A 1 33.50 -67.78 93.44
N GLN A 2 32.89 -67.25 94.50
CA GLN A 2 31.61 -67.77 95.02
C GLN A 2 30.52 -66.95 94.33
N ALA A 3 29.59 -67.60 93.65
CA ALA A 3 28.45 -66.93 93.03
C ALA A 3 27.48 -66.48 94.13
N LEU A 4 27.12 -65.19 94.14
CA LEU A 4 26.09 -64.61 95.01
C LEU A 4 24.69 -65.09 94.60
N ASP A 5 23.87 -65.40 95.59
CA ASP A 5 22.55 -66.02 95.47
C ASP A 5 21.49 -65.06 94.89
N ILE A 6 20.64 -65.58 94.01
CA ILE A 6 19.74 -64.79 93.12
C ILE A 6 18.77 -63.90 93.92
N ASP A 7 18.34 -64.34 95.10
CA ASP A 7 17.38 -63.61 95.93
C ASP A 7 17.93 -62.30 96.51
N THR A 8 19.25 -62.22 96.74
CA THR A 8 19.88 -60.96 97.15
C THR A 8 19.94 -59.96 95.99
N ILE A 9 20.14 -60.43 94.76
CA ILE A 9 20.15 -59.57 93.57
C ILE A 9 18.75 -58.99 93.32
N ILE A 10 17.69 -59.79 93.45
CA ILE A 10 16.30 -59.34 93.24
C ILE A 10 15.88 -58.31 94.31
N SER A 11 16.23 -58.55 95.58
CA SER A 11 15.93 -57.61 96.67
C SER A 11 16.65 -56.27 96.50
N PHE A 12 17.91 -56.29 96.06
CA PHE A 12 18.68 -55.06 95.78
C PHE A 12 18.11 -54.30 94.57
N ALA A 13 17.66 -55.02 93.54
CA ALA A 13 17.02 -54.43 92.37
C ALA A 13 15.69 -53.74 92.74
N LEU A 14 14.84 -54.38 93.55
CA LEU A 14 13.58 -53.79 94.02
C LEU A 14 13.81 -52.56 94.89
N ALA A 15 14.76 -52.59 95.83
CA ALA A 15 15.11 -51.44 96.65
C ALA A 15 15.64 -50.27 95.81
N SER A 16 16.45 -50.56 94.79
CA SER A 16 16.97 -49.55 93.85
C SER A 16 15.86 -48.92 93.02
N ILE A 17 14.89 -49.71 92.53
CA ILE A 17 13.72 -49.21 91.80
C ILE A 17 12.85 -48.32 92.71
N LEU A 18 12.57 -48.76 93.94
CA LEU A 18 11.80 -47.97 94.91
C LEU A 18 12.52 -46.65 95.25
N PHE A 19 13.84 -46.69 95.44
CA PHE A 19 14.63 -45.48 95.67
C PHE A 19 14.60 -44.53 94.46
N LEU A 20 14.72 -45.05 93.24
CA LEU A 20 14.61 -44.25 92.01
C LEU A 20 13.21 -43.64 91.84
N VAL A 21 12.15 -44.37 92.14
CA VAL A 21 10.78 -43.85 92.12
C VAL A 21 10.60 -42.73 93.16
N LEU A 22 11.16 -42.91 94.36
CA LEU A 22 11.07 -41.92 95.44
C LEU A 22 11.86 -40.65 95.07
N VAL A 23 13.10 -40.77 94.61
CA VAL A 23 13.91 -39.65 94.11
C VAL A 23 13.24 -38.97 92.91
N GLY A 24 12.69 -39.74 91.96
CA GLY A 24 11.96 -39.23 90.81
C GLY A 24 10.69 -38.45 91.20
N SER A 25 9.93 -38.96 92.18
CA SER A 25 8.72 -38.28 92.67
C SER A 25 9.03 -36.97 93.41
N VAL A 26 10.10 -36.96 94.22
CA VAL A 26 10.59 -35.75 94.91
C VAL A 26 11.08 -34.72 93.89
N TYR A 27 11.86 -35.16 92.89
CA TYR A 27 12.33 -34.30 91.81
C TYR A 27 11.19 -33.68 91.01
N MET A 28 10.19 -34.49 90.61
CA MET A 28 9.01 -34.01 89.89
C MET A 28 8.21 -33.00 90.72
N ARG A 29 8.06 -33.22 92.03
CA ARG A 29 7.38 -32.28 92.92
C ARG A 29 8.14 -30.96 93.05
N ILE A 30 9.47 -31.00 93.15
CA ILE A 30 10.32 -29.79 93.13
C ILE A 30 10.17 -29.04 91.81
N GLN A 31 10.16 -29.74 90.67
CA GLN A 31 9.97 -29.14 89.35
C GLN A 31 8.58 -28.50 89.19
N GLN A 32 7.53 -29.15 89.67
CA GLN A 32 6.17 -28.59 89.68
C GLN A 32 6.10 -27.30 90.52
N ILE A 33 6.72 -27.29 91.71
CA ILE A 33 6.79 -26.10 92.57
C ILE A 33 7.56 -24.97 91.87
N ARG A 34 8.73 -25.27 91.28
CA ARG A 34 9.53 -24.30 90.51
C ARG A 34 8.72 -23.70 89.35
N ARG A 35 8.06 -24.53 88.54
CA ARG A 35 7.21 -24.06 87.43
C ARG A 35 6.04 -23.22 87.91
N ARG A 36 5.40 -23.58 89.03
CA ARG A 36 4.32 -22.78 89.62
C ARG A 36 4.81 -21.41 90.06
N ARG A 37 5.99 -21.34 90.68
CA ARG A 37 6.63 -20.08 91.10
C ARG A 37 6.99 -19.21 89.89
N ILE A 38 7.58 -19.79 88.84
CA ILE A 38 7.87 -19.09 87.57
C ILE A 38 6.60 -18.49 86.97
N ARG A 39 5.54 -19.30 86.80
CA ARG A 39 4.24 -18.80 86.28
C ARG A 39 3.61 -17.72 87.14
N LYS A 40 3.78 -17.80 88.46
CA LYS A 40 3.27 -16.78 89.39
C LYS A 40 4.08 -15.48 89.26
N LEU A 41 5.41 -15.57 89.14
CA LEU A 41 6.29 -14.45 88.86
C LEU A 41 5.91 -13.76 87.54
N GLU A 42 5.73 -14.53 86.47
CA GLU A 42 5.29 -14.02 85.17
C GLU A 42 3.98 -13.25 85.26
N LYS A 43 2.97 -13.79 85.98
CA LYS A 43 1.70 -13.08 86.21
C LYS A 43 1.86 -11.78 86.99
N LEU A 44 2.76 -11.74 87.97
CA LEU A 44 3.03 -10.53 88.74
C LEU A 44 3.74 -9.45 87.88
N LEU A 45 4.63 -9.87 86.98
CA LEU A 45 5.38 -8.98 86.09
C LEU A 45 4.54 -8.40 84.94
N VAL A 46 3.33 -8.91 84.69
CA VAL A 46 2.40 -8.28 83.73
C VAL A 46 2.01 -6.86 84.18
N ASN A 47 1.83 -6.65 85.48
CA ASN A 47 1.28 -5.41 86.03
C ASN A 47 2.30 -4.58 86.83
N ASN A 48 3.44 -5.16 87.21
CA ASN A 48 4.46 -4.49 88.01
C ASN A 48 5.73 -4.31 87.19
N MET A 49 6.22 -3.07 87.10
CA MET A 49 7.45 -2.74 86.35
C MET A 49 8.69 -3.37 87.00
N THR A 50 8.78 -3.26 88.32
CA THR A 50 9.94 -3.72 89.10
C THR A 50 9.43 -4.30 90.41
N LEU A 51 9.92 -5.48 90.79
CA LEU A 51 9.58 -6.14 92.05
C LEU A 51 10.86 -6.45 92.83
N SER A 52 10.89 -6.11 94.11
CA SER A 52 12.03 -6.44 94.96
C SER A 52 12.13 -7.96 95.15
N VAL A 53 13.35 -8.50 95.14
CA VAL A 53 13.61 -9.92 95.43
C VAL A 53 13.15 -10.29 96.85
N SER A 54 13.20 -9.35 97.81
CA SER A 54 12.70 -9.57 99.17
C SER A 54 11.16 -9.64 99.22
N GLU A 55 10.47 -8.83 98.43
CA GLU A 55 9.01 -8.88 98.31
C GLU A 55 8.56 -10.20 97.65
N LEU A 56 9.23 -10.58 96.56
CA LEU A 56 8.96 -11.81 95.83
C LEU A 56 9.15 -13.07 96.69
N ALA A 57 10.09 -13.05 97.65
CA ALA A 57 10.28 -14.16 98.58
C ALA A 57 9.01 -14.51 99.37
N SER A 58 8.17 -13.51 99.67
CA SER A 58 6.88 -13.70 100.36
C SER A 58 5.70 -13.92 99.41
N GLN A 59 5.80 -13.46 98.16
CA GLN A 59 4.68 -13.48 97.21
C GLN A 59 4.66 -14.74 96.32
N LEU A 60 5.79 -15.40 96.07
CA LEU A 60 5.86 -16.51 95.12
C LEU A 60 5.29 -17.84 95.65
N ASP A 61 5.13 -17.98 96.96
CA ASP A 61 4.59 -19.19 97.60
C ASP A 61 3.76 -18.85 98.85
N THR A 62 3.13 -19.84 99.49
CA THR A 62 2.35 -19.62 100.73
C THR A 62 3.21 -19.41 101.97
N LYS A 63 4.50 -19.78 101.91
CA LYS A 63 5.51 -19.52 102.94
C LYS A 63 6.69 -18.77 102.33
N PRO A 64 7.37 -17.90 103.08
CA PRO A 64 8.58 -17.24 102.60
C PRO A 64 9.61 -18.24 102.06
N ILE A 65 10.10 -18.01 100.85
CA ILE A 65 11.08 -18.88 100.18
C ILE A 65 12.49 -18.27 100.21
N PRO A 66 13.56 -19.09 100.18
CA PRO A 66 14.92 -18.56 100.12
C PRO A 66 15.16 -17.69 98.89
N ILE A 67 15.98 -16.65 99.03
CA ILE A 67 16.36 -15.73 97.94
C ILE A 67 16.89 -16.49 96.71
N GLN A 68 17.68 -17.55 96.91
CA GLN A 68 18.17 -18.40 95.81
C GLN A 68 17.04 -19.01 94.97
N SER A 69 15.91 -19.35 95.59
CA SER A 69 14.73 -19.86 94.87
C SER A 69 14.00 -18.77 94.09
N VAL A 70 14.01 -17.52 94.58
CA VAL A 70 13.48 -16.35 93.86
C VAL A 70 14.35 -16.04 92.64
N LEU A 71 15.67 -15.98 92.83
CA LEU A 71 16.64 -15.74 91.75
C LEU A 71 16.55 -16.84 90.69
N TYR A 72 16.44 -18.10 91.08
CA TYR A 72 16.21 -19.20 90.15
C TYR A 72 14.91 -19.02 89.36
N ALA A 73 13.81 -18.63 90.01
CA ALA A 73 12.56 -18.38 89.30
C ALA A 73 12.68 -17.21 88.31
N ALA A 74 13.38 -16.14 88.67
CA ALA A 74 13.62 -14.99 87.80
C ALA A 74 14.51 -15.34 86.60
N GLN A 75 15.59 -16.11 86.79
CA GLN A 75 16.48 -16.54 85.70
C GLN A 75 15.80 -17.46 84.67
N ASN A 76 14.73 -18.16 85.07
CA ASN A 76 14.03 -19.12 84.23
C ASN A 76 12.63 -18.64 83.79
N ALA A 77 12.27 -17.40 84.12
CA ALA A 77 11.01 -16.79 83.68
C ALA A 77 11.27 -15.99 82.40
N GLU A 78 10.40 -16.14 81.41
CA GLU A 78 10.57 -15.53 80.08
C GLU A 78 10.44 -14.00 80.14
N ASN A 79 9.58 -13.50 81.03
CA ASN A 79 9.26 -12.08 81.15
C ASN A 79 10.05 -11.33 82.23
N ALA A 80 11.12 -11.95 82.75
CA ALA A 80 11.87 -11.46 83.90
C ALA A 80 13.31 -11.12 83.54
N ILE A 81 13.75 -9.93 83.93
CA ILE A 81 15.15 -9.50 83.84
C ILE A 81 15.63 -9.28 85.27
N LEU A 82 16.73 -9.93 85.64
CA LEU A 82 17.37 -9.64 86.93
C LEU A 82 18.12 -8.31 86.83
N SER A 83 17.87 -7.43 87.80
CA SER A 83 18.54 -6.13 87.86
C SER A 83 20.05 -6.28 88.14
N PHE A 84 20.85 -5.25 87.83
CA PHE A 84 22.31 -5.29 87.97
C PHE A 84 22.76 -5.65 89.40
N SER A 85 22.10 -5.05 90.37
CA SER A 85 22.28 -5.28 91.80
C SER A 85 21.75 -6.64 92.30
N LYS A 86 20.99 -7.37 91.45
CA LYS A 86 20.26 -8.60 91.77
C LYS A 86 19.30 -8.46 92.96
N THR A 87 18.92 -7.22 93.31
CA THR A 87 17.98 -6.94 94.39
C THR A 87 16.55 -6.81 93.87
N SER A 88 16.35 -6.71 92.56
CA SER A 88 15.02 -6.61 91.94
C SER A 88 14.89 -7.42 90.65
N VAL A 89 13.65 -7.67 90.26
CA VAL A 89 13.25 -8.31 89.00
C VAL A 89 12.41 -7.31 88.20
N VAL A 90 12.86 -7.05 86.98
CA VAL A 90 12.24 -6.13 86.01
C VAL A 90 11.38 -6.91 85.03
N SER A 91 10.24 -6.35 84.66
CA SER A 91 9.36 -6.89 83.62
C SER A 91 9.89 -6.57 82.23
N SER A 92 10.34 -7.58 81.47
CA SER A 92 10.77 -7.39 80.07
C SER A 92 9.61 -6.94 79.19
N THR A 93 8.39 -7.44 79.42
CA THR A 93 7.20 -7.07 78.62
C THR A 93 6.88 -5.59 78.73
N LEU A 94 6.92 -5.03 79.94
CA LEU A 94 6.66 -3.60 80.17
C LEU A 94 7.81 -2.72 79.68
N LEU A 95 9.05 -3.20 79.81
CA LEU A 95 10.22 -2.52 79.26
C LEU A 95 10.15 -2.45 77.73
N ILE A 96 9.90 -3.57 77.03
CA ILE A 96 9.71 -3.62 75.57
C ILE A 96 8.58 -2.66 75.15
N ARG A 97 7.45 -2.66 75.86
CA ARG A 97 6.33 -1.75 75.57
C ARG A 97 6.75 -0.28 75.73
N ARG A 98 7.54 0.05 76.75
CA ARG A 98 8.07 1.40 76.95
C ARG A 98 9.04 1.80 75.85
N LEU A 99 10.02 0.97 75.53
CA LEU A 99 11.00 1.24 74.46
C LEU A 99 10.29 1.41 73.12
N LYS A 100 9.28 0.59 72.82
CA LYS A 100 8.43 0.75 71.63
C LYS A 100 7.75 2.12 71.61
N ASN A 101 7.12 2.53 72.71
CA ASN A 101 6.47 3.85 72.79
C ASN A 101 7.49 4.99 72.66
N LEU A 102 8.68 4.86 73.27
CA LEU A 102 9.74 5.88 73.12
C LEU A 102 10.20 6.03 71.68
N LEU A 103 10.35 4.94 70.92
CA LEU A 103 10.69 5.02 69.50
C LEU A 103 9.59 5.70 68.68
N ILE A 104 8.32 5.36 68.92
CA ILE A 104 7.20 5.87 68.13
C ILE A 104 6.89 7.33 68.50
N ASP A 105 6.83 7.65 69.80
CA ASP A 105 6.34 8.94 70.30
C ASP A 105 7.46 9.98 70.40
N ASN A 106 8.67 9.56 70.81
CA ASN A 106 9.79 10.47 71.08
C ASN A 106 10.93 10.37 70.05
N SER A 107 10.89 9.39 69.14
CA SER A 107 11.88 9.15 68.08
C SER A 107 13.33 8.92 68.53
N VAL A 108 13.62 8.92 69.83
CA VAL A 108 14.96 8.75 70.41
C VAL A 108 14.87 7.88 71.68
N ILE A 109 15.76 6.90 71.78
CA ILE A 109 16.03 6.15 73.01
C ILE A 109 17.44 6.49 73.48
N HIS A 110 17.49 7.10 74.68
CA HIS A 110 18.74 7.30 75.40
C HIS A 110 19.10 6.02 76.17
N VAL A 111 20.05 5.23 75.64
CA VAL A 111 20.33 3.87 76.15
C VAL A 111 20.80 3.90 77.60
N VAL A 112 21.74 4.80 77.92
CA VAL A 112 22.29 4.98 79.28
C VAL A 112 21.19 5.38 80.28
N LYS A 113 20.29 6.27 79.87
CA LYS A 113 19.19 6.75 80.72
C LYS A 113 18.19 5.64 81.04
N GLU A 114 17.79 4.87 80.03
CA GLU A 114 16.83 3.77 80.21
C GLU A 114 17.48 2.59 80.96
N SER A 115 18.75 2.29 80.68
CA SER A 115 19.55 1.32 81.45
C SER A 115 19.59 1.66 82.95
N THR A 116 19.88 2.92 83.27
CA THR A 116 19.93 3.41 84.67
C THR A 116 18.55 3.42 85.33
N MET A 117 17.51 3.87 84.61
CA MET A 117 16.15 3.95 85.13
C MET A 117 15.58 2.58 85.49
N TRP A 118 15.91 1.57 84.70
CA TRP A 118 15.41 0.20 84.88
C TRP A 118 16.36 -0.73 85.64
N ASP A 119 17.56 -0.27 86.03
CA ASP A 119 18.61 -1.08 86.66
C ASP A 119 18.98 -2.33 85.82
N VAL A 120 19.06 -2.19 84.50
CA VAL A 120 19.40 -3.27 83.54
C VAL A 120 20.62 -2.91 82.69
N PRO A 121 21.43 -3.87 82.22
CA PRO A 121 22.57 -3.58 81.34
C PRO A 121 22.16 -2.92 80.03
N GLU A 122 22.96 -1.98 79.53
CA GLU A 122 22.75 -1.27 78.25
C GLU A 122 22.52 -2.25 77.09
N ARG A 123 23.33 -3.31 77.01
CA ARG A 123 23.16 -4.38 76.00
C ARG A 123 21.75 -4.97 75.93
N VAL A 124 21.07 -5.09 77.08
CA VAL A 124 19.68 -5.60 77.11
C VAL A 124 18.71 -4.59 76.49
N ILE A 125 18.97 -3.29 76.68
CA ILE A 125 18.20 -2.23 76.00
C ILE A 125 18.47 -2.26 74.50
N GLU A 126 19.74 -2.35 74.08
CA GLU A 126 20.15 -2.45 72.67
C GLU A 126 19.48 -3.64 71.97
N ASP A 127 19.59 -4.84 72.55
CA ASP A 127 19.00 -6.09 72.02
C ASP A 127 17.47 -5.94 71.83
N TYR A 128 16.77 -5.30 72.78
CA TYR A 128 15.34 -5.07 72.64
C TYR A 128 14.98 -4.01 71.62
N VAL A 129 15.78 -2.95 71.46
CA VAL A 129 15.56 -1.93 70.43
C VAL A 129 15.73 -2.53 69.03
N GLU A 130 16.77 -3.32 68.81
CA GLU A 130 16.99 -4.05 67.55
C GLU A 130 15.81 -5.00 67.26
N MET A 131 15.41 -5.81 68.24
CA MET A 131 14.25 -6.71 68.11
C MET A 131 12.96 -5.95 67.76
N ILE A 132 12.70 -4.80 68.40
CA ILE A 132 11.53 -3.97 68.11
C ILE A 132 11.61 -3.41 66.68
N SER A 133 12.78 -2.90 66.27
CA SER A 133 12.99 -2.34 64.94
C SER A 133 12.75 -3.39 63.85
N GLU A 134 13.28 -4.59 64.01
CA GLU A 134 13.08 -5.68 63.06
C GLU A 134 11.62 -6.14 62.99
N LYS A 135 10.98 -6.34 64.15
CA LYS A 135 9.60 -6.82 64.23
C LYS A 135 8.58 -5.85 63.63
N GLU A 136 8.79 -4.55 63.85
CA GLU A 136 7.86 -3.49 63.43
C GLU A 136 8.27 -2.83 62.09
N GLY A 137 9.42 -3.20 61.52
CA GLY A 137 9.92 -2.62 60.27
C GLY A 137 10.33 -1.15 60.40
N LEU A 138 10.83 -0.75 61.56
CA LEU A 138 11.20 0.64 61.85
C LEU A 138 12.61 0.96 61.36
N ASP A 139 12.75 2.12 60.72
CA ASP A 139 14.02 2.64 60.22
C ASP A 139 14.82 3.28 61.38
N VAL A 140 15.49 2.45 62.17
CA VAL A 140 16.26 2.85 63.37
C VAL A 140 17.77 2.71 63.12
N VAL A 141 18.54 3.67 63.63
CA VAL A 141 20.02 3.66 63.57
C VAL A 141 20.63 4.05 64.91
N GLN A 142 21.79 3.48 65.22
CA GLN A 142 22.57 3.84 66.41
C GLN A 142 23.47 5.04 66.10
N THR A 143 23.42 6.04 66.97
CA THR A 143 24.28 7.22 66.95
C THR A 143 25.66 6.90 67.51
N GLU A 144 26.65 7.74 67.21
CA GLU A 144 28.02 7.57 67.74
C GLU A 144 28.07 7.66 69.27
N ASP A 145 27.10 8.34 69.90
CA ASP A 145 26.96 8.47 71.35
C ASP A 145 26.28 7.23 72.00
N GLY A 146 25.89 6.21 71.22
CA GLY A 146 25.30 4.95 71.69
C GLY A 146 23.77 4.93 71.72
N ASP A 147 23.12 6.08 71.46
CA ASP A 147 21.65 6.21 71.47
C ASP A 147 21.02 5.74 70.15
N PHE A 148 19.76 5.29 70.21
CA PHE A 148 19.00 4.91 69.01
C PHE A 148 18.04 6.01 68.59
N ILE A 149 18.03 6.30 67.29
CA ILE A 149 17.10 7.28 66.70
C ILE A 149 16.26 6.62 65.60
N LEU A 150 14.97 6.97 65.56
CA LEU A 150 14.06 6.62 64.47
C LEU A 150 14.19 7.70 63.38
N VAL A 151 14.46 7.29 62.14
CA VAL A 151 14.73 8.22 61.02
C VAL A 151 13.76 8.03 59.84
N PRO A 152 12.44 8.19 60.04
CA PRO A 152 11.46 7.92 58.98
C PRO A 152 11.53 8.99 57.87
N GLU A 153 11.78 10.24 58.25
CA GLU A 153 11.94 11.37 57.32
C GLU A 153 13.18 11.23 56.44
N PHE A 154 14.20 10.48 56.89
CA PHE A 154 15.41 10.25 56.11
C PHE A 154 15.10 9.45 54.84
N LYS A 155 14.28 8.39 54.96
CA LYS A 155 13.85 7.58 53.83
C LYS A 155 13.05 8.37 52.80
N GLU A 156 12.09 9.18 53.25
CA GLU A 156 11.30 10.02 52.34
C GLU A 156 12.16 11.07 51.63
N ARG A 157 13.05 11.74 52.36
CA ARG A 157 14.02 12.69 51.79
C ARG A 157 14.94 12.02 50.77
N MET A 158 15.45 10.83 51.09
CA MET A 158 16.27 10.08 50.14
C MET A 158 15.51 9.76 48.86
N ARG A 159 14.24 9.34 48.97
CA ARG A 159 13.39 9.06 47.80
C ARG A 159 13.21 10.30 46.93
N GLU A 160 12.94 11.46 47.54
CA GLU A 160 12.77 12.73 46.83
C GLU A 160 14.06 13.17 46.13
N VAL A 161 15.19 13.16 46.85
CA VAL A 161 16.50 13.58 46.30
C VAL A 161 16.95 12.62 45.19
N LEU A 162 16.79 11.31 45.36
CA LEU A 162 17.08 10.33 44.30
C LEU A 162 16.14 10.50 43.09
N GLY A 163 14.88 10.86 43.31
CA GLY A 163 13.95 11.15 42.22
C GLY A 163 14.32 12.39 41.40
N LEU A 164 14.77 13.46 42.09
CA LEU A 164 15.11 14.74 41.45
C LEU A 164 16.53 14.76 40.87
N GLN A 165 17.50 14.28 41.63
CA GLN A 165 18.93 14.40 41.34
C GLN A 165 19.58 13.07 40.96
N GLY A 166 18.94 11.94 41.22
CA GLY A 166 19.47 10.60 40.93
C GLY A 166 20.59 10.13 41.85
N ARG A 167 21.10 11.00 42.72
CA ARG A 167 22.25 10.73 43.61
C ARG A 167 22.08 11.42 44.97
N ILE A 168 22.73 10.88 46.00
CA ILE A 168 22.76 11.47 47.35
C ILE A 168 24.10 11.20 48.03
N ASN A 169 24.60 12.17 48.78
CA ASN A 169 25.83 12.03 49.57
C ASN A 169 25.52 11.41 50.94
N ILE A 170 25.77 10.10 51.08
CA ILE A 170 25.50 9.36 52.32
C ILE A 170 26.44 9.78 53.44
N THR A 171 27.66 10.23 53.12
CA THR A 171 28.64 10.72 54.10
C THR A 171 28.13 11.99 54.79
N SER A 172 27.59 12.93 54.04
CA SER A 172 27.01 14.17 54.58
C SER A 172 25.79 13.89 55.46
N GLU A 173 24.96 12.92 55.07
CA GLU A 173 23.77 12.54 55.85
C GLU A 173 24.14 11.80 57.14
N ALA A 174 25.15 10.93 57.10
CA ALA A 174 25.71 10.28 58.27
C ALA A 174 26.23 11.30 59.30
N GLN A 175 26.94 12.33 58.85
CA GLN A 175 27.39 13.43 59.70
C GLN A 175 26.23 14.23 60.31
N ARG A 176 25.20 14.53 59.52
CA ARG A 176 23.99 15.25 59.98
C ARG A 176 23.27 14.49 61.10
N LEU A 177 23.18 13.17 60.96
CA LEU A 177 22.52 12.29 61.92
C LEU A 177 23.44 11.83 63.06
N ARG A 178 24.74 12.16 63.01
CA ARG A 178 25.77 11.66 63.94
C ARG A 178 25.78 10.13 64.06
N VAL A 179 25.68 9.46 62.91
CA VAL A 179 25.72 8.00 62.79
C VAL A 179 26.90 7.59 61.93
N LYS A 180 27.37 6.35 62.10
CA LYS A 180 28.40 5.80 61.23
C LYS A 180 27.82 5.60 59.82
N ARG A 181 28.56 6.05 58.80
CA ARG A 181 28.17 5.88 57.38
C ARG A 181 27.76 4.45 57.04
N PHE A 182 28.52 3.47 57.52
CA PHE A 182 28.28 2.05 57.23
C PHE A 182 26.90 1.58 57.70
N ASP A 183 26.47 2.02 58.88
CA ASP A 183 25.18 1.64 59.45
C ASP A 183 24.02 2.30 58.69
N LEU A 184 24.24 3.54 58.21
CA LEU A 184 23.28 4.22 57.34
C LEU A 184 23.17 3.57 55.96
N VAL A 185 24.29 3.12 55.36
CA VAL A 185 24.26 2.36 54.09
C VAL A 185 23.50 1.04 54.26
N LYS A 186 23.76 0.29 55.33
CA LYS A 186 23.02 -0.94 55.66
C LYS A 186 21.51 -0.70 55.80
N LEU A 187 21.11 0.41 56.44
CA LEU A 187 19.70 0.79 56.53
C LEU A 187 19.10 0.98 55.13
N VAL A 188 19.80 1.70 54.26
CA VAL A 188 19.35 1.95 52.88
C VAL A 188 19.27 0.65 52.06
N GLU A 189 20.25 -0.25 52.20
CA GLU A 189 20.24 -1.57 51.56
C GLU A 189 19.01 -2.40 51.96
N ARG A 190 18.59 -2.33 53.24
CA ARG A 190 17.37 -3.01 53.72
C ARG A 190 16.09 -2.51 53.04
N TRP A 191 16.08 -1.32 52.45
CA TRP A 191 14.93 -0.81 51.69
C TRP A 191 14.78 -1.47 50.31
N GLY A 192 15.80 -2.22 49.85
CA GLY A 192 15.75 -2.95 48.58
C GLY A 192 15.83 -2.05 47.34
N TRP A 193 16.37 -0.84 47.48
CA TRP A 193 16.53 0.08 46.35
C TRP A 193 17.75 -0.28 45.51
N ASN A 194 17.64 -0.18 44.17
CA ASN A 194 18.74 -0.46 43.26
C ASN A 194 19.72 0.72 43.18
N LEU A 195 20.53 0.86 44.21
CA LEU A 195 21.54 1.91 44.35
C LEU A 195 22.94 1.36 44.14
N ILE A 196 23.80 2.17 43.53
CA ILE A 196 25.21 1.90 43.35
C ILE A 196 25.97 2.89 44.22
N GLU A 197 26.80 2.36 45.12
CA GLU A 197 27.75 3.18 45.86
C GLU A 197 28.92 3.55 44.95
N MET A 198 29.23 4.85 44.89
CA MET A 198 30.31 5.42 44.11
C MET A 198 31.32 6.13 45.03
N GLY A 199 32.45 6.56 44.47
CA GLY A 199 33.48 7.34 45.19
C GLY A 199 32.91 8.48 46.04
N ASP A 200 33.63 8.84 47.10
CA ASP A 200 33.28 9.90 48.08
C ASP A 200 31.99 9.68 48.90
N GLY A 201 31.38 8.48 48.82
CA GLY A 201 30.18 8.14 49.57
C GLY A 201 28.92 8.72 48.96
N PHE A 202 28.81 8.67 47.62
CA PHE A 202 27.55 8.88 46.94
C PHE A 202 26.82 7.55 46.72
N LEU A 203 25.51 7.55 46.95
CA LEU A 203 24.61 6.50 46.49
C LEU A 203 23.84 7.02 45.28
N VAL A 204 23.91 6.29 44.17
CA VAL A 204 23.32 6.70 42.88
C VAL A 204 22.30 5.65 42.42
N SER A 205 21.14 6.10 41.95
CA SER A 205 20.16 5.22 41.32
C SER A 205 20.73 4.64 40.02
N SER A 206 20.74 3.31 39.93
CA SER A 206 21.19 2.57 38.74
C SER A 206 20.44 3.01 37.47
N ASP A 207 19.12 3.16 37.55
CA ASP A 207 18.27 3.52 36.41
C ASP A 207 18.51 4.96 35.95
N TRP A 208 18.68 5.87 36.91
CA TRP A 208 19.02 7.26 36.61
C TRP A 208 20.38 7.36 35.93
N LEU A 209 21.39 6.63 36.45
CA LEU A 209 22.73 6.63 35.90
C LEU A 209 22.74 6.07 34.47
N LYS A 210 22.05 4.95 34.24
CA LYS A 210 21.92 4.33 32.93
C LYS A 210 21.34 5.33 31.91
N LYS A 211 20.17 5.92 32.21
CA LYS A 211 19.52 6.92 31.34
C LYS A 211 20.40 8.16 31.12
N THR A 212 21.15 8.56 32.13
CA THR A 212 22.02 9.74 32.06
C THR A 212 23.23 9.50 31.16
N LEU A 213 23.79 8.29 31.16
CA LEU A 213 24.85 7.88 30.23
C LEU A 213 24.30 7.65 28.82
N GLU A 214 23.12 7.02 28.67
CA GLU A 214 22.44 6.85 27.37
C GLU A 214 22.20 8.20 26.69
N ARG A 215 21.65 9.20 27.41
CA ARG A 215 21.46 10.55 26.86
C ARG A 215 22.76 11.24 26.48
N SER A 216 23.83 11.03 27.24
CA SER A 216 25.13 11.59 26.87
C SER A 216 25.61 10.98 25.57
N MET A 217 25.54 9.65 25.47
CA MET A 217 25.88 8.88 24.27
C MET A 217 25.04 9.29 23.06
N GLU A 218 23.72 9.46 23.19
CA GLU A 218 22.86 9.94 22.09
C GLU A 218 23.31 11.31 21.57
N ARG A 219 23.79 12.19 22.48
CA ARG A 219 24.22 13.54 22.12
C ARG A 219 25.60 13.57 21.46
N THR A 220 26.55 12.77 21.93
CA THR A 220 27.95 12.82 21.48
C THR A 220 28.31 11.70 20.51
N GLY A 221 27.50 10.65 20.43
CA GLY A 221 27.76 9.42 19.67
C GLY A 221 28.74 8.44 20.35
N TYR A 222 29.29 8.81 21.51
CA TYR A 222 30.27 8.02 22.26
C TYR A 222 30.26 8.36 23.75
N LEU A 223 30.86 7.50 24.57
CA LEU A 223 31.11 7.76 25.99
C LEU A 223 32.60 7.92 26.25
N GLU A 224 32.95 8.99 26.97
CA GLU A 224 34.30 9.24 27.45
C GLU A 224 34.29 9.12 28.99
N PRO A 225 34.79 8.02 29.56
CA PRO A 225 34.66 7.73 30.99
C PRO A 225 35.18 8.84 31.90
N SER A 226 36.31 9.47 31.57
CA SER A 226 36.92 10.57 32.33
C SER A 226 36.06 11.85 32.36
N LYS A 227 35.43 12.18 31.23
CA LYS A 227 34.55 13.34 31.09
C LYS A 227 33.21 13.13 31.79
N GLU A 228 32.64 11.93 31.67
CA GLU A 228 31.42 11.56 32.39
C GLU A 228 31.66 11.49 33.90
N ALA A 229 32.80 10.94 34.32
CA ALA A 229 33.25 10.94 35.71
C ALA A 229 33.34 12.38 36.27
N SER A 230 33.95 13.30 35.54
CA SER A 230 34.03 14.72 35.91
C SER A 230 32.64 15.38 36.02
N ARG A 231 31.76 15.13 35.04
CA ARG A 231 30.39 15.68 35.00
C ARG A 231 29.53 15.17 36.15
N LEU A 232 29.68 13.89 36.50
CA LEU A 232 28.93 13.21 37.53
C LEU A 232 29.60 13.27 38.91
N SER A 233 30.78 13.90 39.01
CA SER A 233 31.59 14.01 40.23
C SER A 233 31.89 12.65 40.87
N VAL A 234 32.26 11.68 40.04
CA VAL A 234 32.57 10.29 40.42
C VAL A 234 33.90 9.88 39.81
N SER A 235 34.43 8.71 40.15
CA SER A 235 35.66 8.22 39.53
C SER A 235 35.40 7.59 38.16
N GLU A 236 36.41 7.60 37.28
CA GLU A 236 36.35 6.89 35.99
C GLU A 236 36.06 5.39 36.18
N ARG A 237 36.63 4.80 37.23
CA ARG A 237 36.38 3.40 37.61
C ARG A 237 34.91 3.13 37.90
N ASP A 238 34.19 4.06 38.51
CA ASP A 238 32.77 3.92 38.82
C ASP A 238 31.91 3.90 37.55
N ILE A 239 32.26 4.72 36.56
CA ILE A 239 31.60 4.72 35.24
C ILE A 239 31.80 3.38 34.53
N LEU A 240 33.04 2.87 34.49
CA LEU A 240 33.35 1.59 33.86
C LEU A 240 32.65 0.41 34.55
N GLU A 241 32.62 0.40 35.88
CA GLU A 241 31.93 -0.62 36.66
C GLU A 241 30.40 -0.56 36.45
N ALA A 242 29.83 0.65 36.39
CA ALA A 242 28.41 0.82 36.07
C ALA A 242 28.06 0.28 34.67
N MET A 243 28.88 0.61 33.65
CA MET A 243 28.68 0.10 32.29
C MET A 243 28.73 -1.44 32.24
N ARG A 244 29.67 -2.06 32.98
CA ARG A 244 29.75 -3.52 33.13
C ARG A 244 28.48 -4.10 33.76
N ARG A 245 27.99 -3.48 34.83
CA ARG A 245 26.74 -3.90 35.51
C ARG A 245 25.51 -3.78 34.61
N PHE A 246 25.49 -2.82 33.69
CA PHE A 246 24.41 -2.67 32.70
C PHE A 246 24.49 -3.71 31.56
N GLY A 247 25.55 -4.52 31.51
CA GLY A 247 25.78 -5.48 30.42
C GLY A 247 26.17 -4.80 29.10
N TRP A 248 26.66 -3.56 29.15
CA TRP A 248 27.07 -2.85 27.94
C TRP A 248 28.38 -3.43 27.40
N SER A 249 28.28 -4.09 26.24
CA SER A 249 29.46 -4.44 25.45
C SER A 249 29.98 -3.18 24.77
N THR A 250 31.23 -2.83 25.03
CA THR A 250 31.87 -1.62 24.49
C THR A 250 33.07 -1.97 23.62
N ILE A 251 33.30 -1.15 22.60
CA ILE A 251 34.52 -1.16 21.81
C ILE A 251 35.31 0.09 22.18
N THR A 252 36.60 -0.10 22.46
CA THR A 252 37.53 1.01 22.64
C THR A 252 37.95 1.50 21.26
N THR A 253 37.70 2.77 20.97
CA THR A 253 38.16 3.41 19.74
C THR A 253 39.67 3.64 19.77
N THR A 254 40.26 3.90 18.61
CA THR A 254 41.69 4.24 18.47
C THR A 254 42.10 5.50 19.22
N ASP A 255 41.15 6.36 19.60
CA ASP A 255 41.34 7.56 20.42
C ASP A 255 40.87 7.39 21.89
N ASN A 256 40.78 6.14 22.39
CA ASN A 256 40.44 5.77 23.77
C ASN A 256 39.01 6.16 24.24
N ARG A 257 38.07 6.35 23.32
CA ARG A 257 36.64 6.51 23.65
C ARG A 257 35.97 5.15 23.73
N LEU A 258 34.85 5.06 24.44
CA LEU A 258 34.04 3.85 24.50
C LEU A 258 32.78 4.02 23.65
N LEU A 259 32.62 3.11 22.70
CA LEU A 259 31.41 2.99 21.89
C LEU A 259 30.63 1.74 22.30
N PRO A 260 29.43 1.88 22.86
CA PRO A 260 28.56 0.73 23.09
C PRO A 260 28.14 0.09 21.76
N VAL A 261 28.27 -1.23 21.68
CA VAL A 261 28.02 -2.01 20.46
C VAL A 261 26.58 -1.84 19.95
N HIS A 262 25.60 -1.73 20.86
CA HIS A 262 24.19 -1.55 20.49
C HIS A 262 23.97 -0.22 19.75
N ALA A 263 24.56 0.88 20.23
CA ALA A 263 24.43 2.18 19.58
C ALA A 263 25.07 2.22 18.18
N ILE A 264 26.18 1.50 17.98
CA ILE A 264 26.76 1.32 16.65
C ILE A 264 25.83 0.48 15.78
N ALA A 265 25.29 -0.63 16.29
CA ALA A 265 24.38 -1.49 15.55
C ALA A 265 23.14 -0.72 15.05
N ASP A 266 22.48 0.04 15.93
CA ASP A 266 21.28 0.83 15.60
C ASP A 266 21.58 1.88 14.52
N ARG A 267 22.75 2.53 14.60
CA ARG A 267 23.21 3.49 13.59
C ARG A 267 23.45 2.82 12.24
N LEU A 268 24.14 1.68 12.23
CA LEU A 268 24.46 0.96 10.99
C LEU A 268 23.20 0.40 10.32
N GLU A 269 22.25 -0.09 11.11
CA GLU A 269 20.92 -0.50 10.65
C GLU A 269 20.19 0.69 10.01
N SER A 270 20.14 1.83 10.71
CA SER A 270 19.51 3.05 10.18
C SER A 270 20.14 3.51 8.86
N LEU A 271 21.48 3.48 8.74
CA LEU A 271 22.17 3.84 7.51
C LEU A 271 21.85 2.87 6.36
N LEU A 272 21.85 1.56 6.64
CA LEU A 272 21.50 0.54 5.64
C LEU A 272 20.03 0.61 5.22
N GLU A 273 19.11 1.00 6.11
CA GLU A 273 17.70 1.21 5.76
C GLU A 273 17.49 2.47 4.92
N LEU A 274 18.20 3.56 5.23
CA LEU A 274 18.05 4.85 4.56
C LEU A 274 18.77 4.92 3.22
N GLU A 275 20.04 4.51 3.19
CA GLU A 275 20.91 4.64 2.01
C GLU A 275 20.95 3.35 1.20
N GLY A 276 20.65 2.20 1.82
CA GLY A 276 20.66 0.90 1.15
C GLY A 276 22.04 0.29 0.95
N TYR A 277 23.11 1.06 1.18
CA TYR A 277 24.51 0.63 1.12
C TYR A 277 25.33 1.25 2.26
N LEU A 278 26.50 0.67 2.54
CA LEU A 278 27.43 1.12 3.58
C LEU A 278 28.85 0.77 3.18
N ASN A 279 29.73 1.76 3.09
CA ASN A 279 31.18 1.53 2.94
C ASN A 279 31.81 1.26 4.32
N PRO A 280 32.26 0.02 4.63
CA PRO A 280 32.77 -0.31 5.96
C PRO A 280 34.06 0.45 6.30
N VAL A 281 34.89 0.78 5.30
CA VAL A 281 36.17 1.48 5.50
C VAL A 281 35.91 2.93 5.91
N GLU A 282 34.99 3.60 5.24
CA GLU A 282 34.65 4.99 5.56
C GLU A 282 33.95 5.09 6.91
N GLU A 283 33.00 4.20 7.20
CA GLU A 283 32.26 4.24 8.46
C GLU A 283 33.15 3.85 9.65
N ALA A 284 34.05 2.87 9.47
CA ALA A 284 35.03 2.52 10.50
C ALA A 284 35.97 3.68 10.83
N LYS A 285 36.41 4.44 9.81
CA LYS A 285 37.20 5.67 10.00
C LYS A 285 36.43 6.76 10.75
N LYS A 286 35.15 7.00 10.41
CA LYS A 286 34.31 7.99 11.12
C LYS A 286 34.09 7.60 12.59
N LEU A 287 33.97 6.30 12.87
CA LEU A 287 33.78 5.76 14.21
C LEU A 287 35.10 5.52 14.95
N HIS A 288 36.25 5.74 14.31
CA HIS A 288 37.58 5.49 14.88
C HIS A 288 37.77 4.04 15.40
N ILE A 289 37.16 3.05 14.74
CA ILE A 289 37.28 1.61 15.07
C ILE A 289 37.89 0.83 13.92
N ASP A 290 38.37 -0.38 14.21
CA ASP A 290 38.83 -1.30 13.17
C ASP A 290 37.67 -1.77 12.30
N GLN A 291 37.91 -1.88 10.99
CA GLN A 291 36.94 -2.36 10.02
C GLN A 291 36.40 -3.76 10.38
N ASP A 292 37.27 -4.65 10.85
CA ASP A 292 36.89 -6.01 11.25
C ASP A 292 35.91 -6.01 12.44
N GLU A 293 36.08 -5.09 13.39
CA GLU A 293 35.14 -4.94 14.50
C GLU A 293 33.80 -4.38 14.01
N LEU A 294 33.80 -3.38 13.13
CA LEU A 294 32.57 -2.88 12.51
C LEU A 294 31.82 -4.01 11.78
N MET A 295 32.53 -4.83 11.00
CA MET A 295 31.93 -5.96 10.29
C MET A 295 31.35 -7.04 11.23
N LYS A 296 31.97 -7.27 12.39
CA LYS A 296 31.40 -8.16 13.43
C LYS A 296 30.08 -7.60 13.96
N ILE A 297 29.97 -6.28 14.15
CA ILE A 297 28.74 -5.62 14.62
C ILE A 297 27.66 -5.71 13.54
N VAL A 298 27.98 -5.39 12.28
CA VAL A 298 27.01 -5.50 11.17
C VAL A 298 26.43 -6.91 11.11
N ARG A 299 27.26 -7.95 11.22
CA ARG A 299 26.78 -9.35 11.22
C ARG A 299 25.86 -9.69 12.39
N ARG A 300 25.96 -8.98 13.51
CA ARG A 300 25.11 -9.17 14.70
C ARG A 300 23.75 -8.49 14.59
N THR A 301 23.59 -7.49 13.70
CA THR A 301 22.27 -6.86 13.44
C THR A 301 21.25 -7.87 12.88
N GLY A 302 21.72 -8.95 12.26
CA GLY A 302 20.84 -9.95 11.63
C GLY A 302 20.28 -9.51 10.27
N MET A 303 20.63 -8.32 9.77
CA MET A 303 20.26 -7.86 8.44
C MET A 303 20.86 -8.76 7.36
N LYS A 304 20.08 -9.03 6.31
CA LYS A 304 20.56 -9.73 5.12
C LYS A 304 21.20 -8.72 4.18
N PHE A 305 22.51 -8.79 4.04
CA PHE A 305 23.29 -7.94 3.14
C PHE A 305 24.20 -8.76 2.24
N PHE A 306 24.67 -8.12 1.18
CA PHE A 306 25.72 -8.62 0.30
C PHE A 306 26.94 -7.72 0.46
N VAL A 307 28.12 -8.27 0.16
CA VAL A 307 29.36 -7.49 0.08
C VAL A 307 29.77 -7.55 -1.38
N ASP A 308 29.95 -6.39 -2.00
CA ASP A 308 30.44 -6.30 -3.38
C ASP A 308 31.95 -6.54 -3.45
N ASP A 309 32.50 -6.55 -4.67
CA ASP A 309 33.93 -6.78 -4.91
C ASP A 309 34.83 -5.67 -4.33
N ASP A 310 34.30 -4.46 -4.15
CA ASP A 310 34.98 -3.33 -3.51
C ASP A 310 34.88 -3.36 -1.96
N GLY A 311 34.18 -4.35 -1.40
CA GLY A 311 34.01 -4.53 0.03
C GLY A 311 32.89 -3.66 0.63
N ILE A 312 32.04 -3.04 -0.18
CA ILE A 312 30.88 -2.25 0.23
C ILE A 312 29.74 -3.20 0.59
N ILE A 313 29.07 -2.93 1.71
CA ILE A 313 27.87 -3.65 2.13
C ILE A 313 26.66 -3.07 1.40
N VAL A 314 25.88 -3.90 0.74
CA VAL A 314 24.65 -3.49 0.03
C VAL A 314 23.45 -4.36 0.45
N THR A 315 22.29 -3.73 0.57
CA THR A 315 21.03 -4.43 0.87
C THR A 315 20.42 -5.02 -0.40
N PHE A 316 19.57 -6.04 -0.25
CA PHE A 316 18.85 -6.62 -1.40
C PHE A 316 17.94 -5.59 -2.08
N GLU A 317 17.25 -4.75 -1.30
CA GLU A 317 16.30 -3.78 -1.86
C GLU A 317 17.02 -2.69 -2.66
N TYR A 318 18.19 -2.24 -2.19
CA TYR A 318 19.05 -1.33 -2.95
C TYR A 318 19.48 -1.92 -4.29
N LEU A 319 20.01 -3.15 -4.28
CA LEU A 319 20.40 -3.85 -5.51
C LEU A 319 19.22 -4.05 -6.46
N LYS A 320 18.05 -4.41 -5.93
CA LYS A 320 16.82 -4.57 -6.70
C LYS A 320 16.44 -3.26 -7.40
N ASN A 321 16.44 -2.14 -6.68
CA ASN A 321 16.09 -0.85 -7.27
C ASN A 321 17.11 -0.45 -8.34
N ARG A 322 18.41 -0.58 -8.05
CA ARG A 322 19.47 -0.26 -9.02
C ARG A 322 19.34 -1.04 -10.32
N VAL A 323 19.17 -2.37 -10.23
CA VAL A 323 19.01 -3.26 -11.40
C VAL A 323 17.74 -2.93 -12.18
N LEU A 324 16.64 -2.62 -11.51
CA LEU A 324 15.38 -2.27 -12.17
C LEU A 324 15.44 -0.89 -12.83
N ASP A 325 16.14 0.07 -12.23
CA ASP A 325 16.40 1.38 -12.80
C ASP A 325 17.28 1.28 -14.05
N ASP A 326 18.36 0.51 -13.99
CA ASP A 326 19.23 0.26 -15.14
C ASP A 326 18.44 -0.42 -16.27
N LEU A 327 17.58 -1.40 -15.95
CA LEU A 327 16.69 -2.02 -16.94
C LEU A 327 15.67 -1.04 -17.51
N ALA A 328 15.15 -0.13 -16.69
CA ALA A 328 14.23 0.90 -17.13
C ALA A 328 14.90 1.95 -18.01
N LEU A 329 16.21 2.18 -17.86
CA LEU A 329 17.02 3.13 -18.64
C LEU A 329 17.53 2.54 -19.96
N SER A 330 18.09 1.33 -19.92
CA SER A 330 18.65 0.66 -21.10
C SER A 330 17.61 -0.12 -21.90
N GLY A 331 16.52 -0.55 -21.25
CA GLY A 331 15.53 -1.47 -21.81
C GLY A 331 15.94 -2.95 -21.77
N LYS A 332 17.23 -3.26 -21.64
CA LYS A 332 17.79 -4.62 -21.66
C LYS A 332 18.97 -4.78 -20.70
N ILE A 333 19.04 -5.93 -20.05
CA ILE A 333 20.14 -6.30 -19.16
C ILE A 333 20.67 -7.68 -19.53
N GLU A 334 21.99 -7.79 -19.63
CA GLU A 334 22.71 -9.05 -19.60
C GLU A 334 23.19 -9.33 -18.17
N VAL A 335 22.69 -10.42 -17.57
CA VAL A 335 22.86 -10.67 -16.13
C VAL A 335 24.32 -10.81 -15.73
N ASN A 336 25.17 -11.36 -16.60
CA ASN A 336 26.60 -11.53 -16.28
C ASN A 336 27.30 -10.17 -16.23
N GLU A 337 27.08 -9.31 -17.23
CA GLU A 337 27.67 -7.96 -17.27
C GLU A 337 27.18 -7.09 -16.11
N GLU A 338 25.89 -7.17 -15.77
CA GLU A 338 25.30 -6.45 -14.65
C GLU A 338 25.83 -6.93 -13.30
N ALA A 339 25.98 -8.25 -13.15
CA ALA A 339 26.54 -8.86 -11.94
C ALA A 339 28.01 -8.44 -11.74
N ASP A 340 28.81 -8.44 -12.80
CA ASP A 340 30.21 -7.99 -12.78
C ASP A 340 30.30 -6.47 -12.49
N THR A 341 29.41 -5.66 -13.08
CA THR A 341 29.36 -4.21 -12.85
C THR A 341 29.00 -3.85 -11.41
N LEU A 342 28.10 -4.62 -10.79
CA LEU A 342 27.67 -4.42 -9.41
C LEU A 342 28.52 -5.21 -8.40
N GLY A 343 29.50 -5.99 -8.84
CA GLY A 343 30.35 -6.82 -7.99
C GLY A 343 29.58 -7.87 -7.17
N VAL A 344 28.47 -8.40 -7.69
CA VAL A 344 27.61 -9.36 -6.98
C VAL A 344 27.42 -10.66 -7.76
N LYS A 345 26.98 -11.73 -7.08
CA LYS A 345 26.74 -13.01 -7.75
C LYS A 345 25.59 -12.90 -8.77
N VAL A 346 25.81 -13.47 -9.96
CA VAL A 346 24.81 -13.64 -11.05
C VAL A 346 23.45 -14.18 -10.56
N SER A 347 23.45 -15.06 -9.55
CA SER A 347 22.22 -15.62 -8.98
C SER A 347 21.34 -14.57 -8.28
N VAL A 348 21.92 -13.50 -7.73
CA VAL A 348 21.18 -12.41 -7.06
C VAL A 348 20.43 -11.60 -8.10
N ILE A 349 21.13 -11.13 -9.14
CA ILE A 349 20.54 -10.37 -10.26
C ILE A 349 19.48 -11.22 -10.97
N THR A 350 19.74 -12.51 -11.18
CA THR A 350 18.76 -13.44 -11.76
C THR A 350 17.48 -13.52 -10.94
N THR A 351 17.59 -13.61 -9.60
CA THR A 351 16.42 -13.66 -8.71
C THR A 351 15.63 -12.36 -8.74
N ILE A 352 16.31 -11.21 -8.74
CA ILE A 352 15.67 -9.89 -8.86
C ILE A 352 14.84 -9.83 -10.14
N LEU A 353 15.46 -10.11 -11.29
CA LEU A 353 14.83 -9.98 -12.60
C LEU A 353 13.72 -11.02 -12.83
N ARG A 354 13.84 -12.24 -12.28
CA ARG A 354 12.79 -13.27 -12.39
C ARG A 354 11.52 -12.94 -11.61
N ASN A 355 11.67 -12.23 -10.50
CA ASN A 355 10.55 -11.88 -9.63
C ASN A 355 9.91 -10.53 -10.00
N ALA A 356 10.43 -9.83 -11.00
CA ALA A 356 9.91 -8.54 -11.44
C ALA A 356 8.82 -8.72 -12.50
N GLU A 357 7.64 -8.11 -12.28
CA GLU A 357 6.44 -8.30 -13.12
C GLU A 357 6.62 -7.84 -14.57
N LYS A 358 7.38 -6.76 -14.79
CA LYS A 358 7.52 -6.09 -16.10
C LYS A 358 8.80 -6.49 -16.84
N VAL A 359 9.33 -7.67 -16.52
CA VAL A 359 10.63 -8.13 -17.01
C VAL A 359 10.46 -9.49 -17.67
N ARG A 360 11.07 -9.67 -18.84
CA ARG A 360 11.00 -10.93 -19.59
C ARG A 360 12.39 -11.44 -19.90
N LYS A 361 12.59 -12.74 -19.71
CA LYS A 361 13.78 -13.45 -20.18
C LYS A 361 13.63 -13.81 -21.66
N ILE A 362 14.63 -13.46 -22.47
CA ILE A 362 14.62 -13.68 -23.93
C ILE A 362 15.68 -14.67 -24.41
N GLY A 363 16.70 -14.97 -23.59
CA GLY A 363 17.79 -15.86 -23.98
C GLY A 363 18.79 -16.14 -22.86
N ARG A 364 19.98 -16.63 -23.22
CA ARG A 364 21.11 -16.97 -22.33
C ARG A 364 21.50 -15.78 -21.42
N GLY A 365 20.81 -15.62 -20.29
CA GLY A 365 21.10 -14.55 -19.33
C GLY A 365 20.68 -13.15 -19.78
N LYS A 366 19.80 -13.00 -20.78
CA LYS A 366 19.30 -11.69 -21.23
C LYS A 366 17.86 -11.45 -20.79
N TYR A 367 17.62 -10.30 -20.20
CA TYR A 367 16.31 -9.82 -19.76
C TYR A 367 15.99 -8.47 -20.40
N ILE A 368 14.71 -8.23 -20.63
CA ILE A 368 14.22 -6.98 -21.22
C ILE A 368 13.07 -6.42 -20.40
N SER A 369 12.92 -5.10 -20.43
CA SER A 369 11.73 -4.42 -19.93
C SER A 369 10.61 -4.53 -20.97
N THR A 370 9.51 -5.17 -20.58
CA THR A 370 8.33 -5.30 -21.45
C THR A 370 7.68 -3.95 -21.75
N THR A 371 7.81 -2.99 -20.83
CA THR A 371 7.27 -1.63 -21.01
C THR A 371 8.06 -0.85 -22.05
N ARG A 372 9.39 -0.86 -21.94
CA ARG A 372 10.27 -0.21 -22.93
C ARG A 372 10.14 -0.85 -24.31
N LEU A 373 10.14 -2.18 -24.39
CA LEU A 373 9.95 -2.88 -25.66
C LEU A 373 8.61 -2.52 -26.30
N ARG A 374 7.51 -2.52 -25.51
CA ARG A 374 6.20 -2.16 -26.05
C ARG A 374 6.18 -0.75 -26.62
N GLN A 375 6.76 0.22 -25.91
CA GLN A 375 6.85 1.60 -26.39
C GLN A 375 7.65 1.67 -27.69
N TRP A 376 8.83 1.06 -27.73
CA TRP A 376 9.66 1.01 -28.93
C TRP A 376 8.94 0.39 -30.12
N ILE A 377 8.23 -0.74 -29.93
CA ILE A 377 7.43 -1.37 -31.00
C ILE A 377 6.35 -0.43 -31.53
N LEU A 378 5.65 0.30 -30.64
CA LEU A 378 4.61 1.25 -31.04
C LEU A 378 5.19 2.44 -31.80
N ASP A 379 6.36 2.92 -31.37
CA ASP A 379 7.07 4.01 -32.04
C ASP A 379 7.52 3.56 -33.44
N SER A 380 8.09 2.35 -33.59
CA SER A 380 8.42 1.78 -34.90
C SER A 380 7.20 1.70 -35.82
N PHE A 381 6.06 1.23 -35.30
CA PHE A 381 4.83 1.18 -36.11
C PHE A 381 4.27 2.56 -36.49
N SER A 382 4.64 3.63 -35.79
CA SER A 382 4.12 4.96 -36.09
C SER A 382 4.73 5.56 -37.37
N GLU A 383 5.97 5.19 -37.70
CA GLU A 383 6.70 5.76 -38.83
C GLU A 383 6.28 5.15 -40.18
N ASP A 384 6.35 3.83 -40.31
CA ASP A 384 6.12 3.11 -41.57
C ASP A 384 5.07 1.98 -41.45
N GLY A 385 4.54 1.73 -40.25
CA GLY A 385 3.58 0.67 -39.98
C GLY A 385 4.17 -0.74 -40.01
N ILE A 386 5.47 -0.90 -40.25
CA ILE A 386 6.14 -2.20 -40.44
C ILE A 386 7.22 -2.37 -39.38
N LEU A 387 7.12 -3.47 -38.63
CA LEU A 387 8.16 -3.87 -37.70
C LEU A 387 9.09 -4.89 -38.37
N ASN A 388 10.32 -4.46 -38.64
CA ASN A 388 11.36 -5.30 -39.22
C ASN A 388 11.90 -6.28 -38.17
N VAL A 389 11.81 -7.58 -38.46
CA VAL A 389 12.24 -8.66 -37.57
C VAL A 389 13.75 -8.62 -37.31
N ASP A 390 14.56 -8.31 -38.33
CA ASP A 390 16.02 -8.24 -38.19
C ASP A 390 16.45 -7.11 -37.26
N SER A 391 15.77 -5.96 -37.33
CA SER A 391 15.99 -4.84 -36.40
C SER A 391 15.63 -5.24 -34.97
N VAL A 392 14.54 -5.97 -34.77
CA VAL A 392 14.15 -6.46 -33.44
C VAL A 392 15.18 -7.47 -32.91
N GLU A 393 15.65 -8.40 -33.75
CA GLU A 393 16.65 -9.38 -33.34
C GLU A 393 17.99 -8.71 -33.02
N MET A 394 18.40 -7.70 -33.78
CA MET A 394 19.64 -6.96 -33.55
C MET A 394 19.58 -6.08 -32.29
N GLU A 395 18.52 -5.31 -32.11
CA GLU A 395 18.41 -4.37 -30.98
C GLU A 395 18.05 -5.08 -29.67
N TRP A 396 17.12 -6.03 -29.74
CA TRP A 396 16.52 -6.65 -28.57
C TRP A 396 16.88 -8.12 -28.41
N GLY A 397 17.51 -8.79 -29.38
CA GLY A 397 17.86 -10.21 -29.29
C GLY A 397 16.64 -11.14 -29.30
N ILE A 398 15.50 -10.68 -29.85
CA ILE A 398 14.25 -11.43 -29.86
C ILE A 398 14.04 -12.05 -31.24
N THR A 399 13.92 -13.37 -31.27
CA THR A 399 13.63 -14.13 -32.49
C THR A 399 12.18 -13.95 -32.94
N ASN A 400 11.89 -14.11 -34.24
CA ASN A 400 10.54 -13.98 -34.80
C ASN A 400 9.45 -14.80 -34.07
N PRO A 401 9.65 -16.09 -33.71
CA PRO A 401 8.66 -16.84 -32.94
C PRO A 401 8.36 -16.22 -31.56
N SER A 402 9.38 -15.68 -30.90
CA SER A 402 9.24 -15.01 -29.60
C SER A 402 8.54 -13.67 -29.74
N LEU A 403 8.86 -12.91 -30.80
CA LEU A 403 8.23 -11.65 -31.13
C LEU A 403 6.72 -11.82 -31.35
N ASN A 404 6.30 -12.85 -32.08
CA ASN A 404 4.88 -13.17 -32.29
C ASN A 404 4.11 -13.36 -30.97
N LEU A 405 4.71 -14.08 -30.01
CA LEU A 405 4.11 -14.28 -28.69
C LEU A 405 4.02 -12.96 -27.91
N ILE A 406 5.06 -12.12 -27.99
CA ILE A 406 5.10 -10.81 -27.33
C ILE A 406 4.05 -9.87 -27.92
N LEU A 407 3.94 -9.77 -29.24
CA LEU A 407 2.94 -8.94 -29.91
C LEU A 407 1.51 -9.33 -29.50
N LYS A 408 1.24 -10.64 -29.42
CA LYS A 408 -0.04 -11.17 -28.95
C LYS A 408 -0.33 -10.81 -27.49
N GLU A 409 0.68 -10.90 -26.63
CA GLU A 409 0.59 -10.54 -25.21
C GLU A 409 0.34 -9.03 -25.01
N PHE A 410 0.96 -8.18 -25.83
CA PHE A 410 0.72 -6.74 -25.84
C PHE A 410 -0.62 -6.34 -26.46
N GLY A 411 -1.35 -7.30 -27.04
CA GLY A 411 -2.61 -7.04 -27.74
C GLY A 411 -2.43 -6.30 -29.06
N ILE A 412 -1.21 -6.29 -29.62
CA ILE A 412 -0.90 -5.64 -30.89
C ILE A 412 -1.22 -6.63 -32.02
N ARG A 413 -2.18 -6.26 -32.88
CA ARG A 413 -2.59 -7.10 -34.00
C ARG A 413 -1.77 -6.79 -35.24
N THR A 414 -1.11 -7.80 -35.77
CA THR A 414 -0.26 -7.68 -36.95
C THR A 414 -0.55 -8.77 -37.97
N VAL A 415 -0.16 -8.55 -39.22
CA VAL A 415 -0.10 -9.58 -40.28
C VAL A 415 1.32 -9.68 -40.81
N ALA A 416 1.71 -10.87 -41.27
CA ALA A 416 3.03 -11.09 -41.83
C ALA A 416 3.11 -10.55 -43.27
N THR A 417 4.18 -9.81 -43.58
CA THR A 417 4.57 -9.47 -44.96
C THR A 417 5.24 -10.68 -45.62
N ARG A 418 5.45 -10.64 -46.94
CA ARG A 418 6.11 -11.74 -47.68
C ARG A 418 7.56 -11.96 -47.25
N ASP A 419 8.22 -10.91 -46.77
CA ASP A 419 9.60 -10.98 -46.26
C ASP A 419 9.66 -11.45 -44.78
N GLY A 420 8.51 -11.71 -44.16
CA GLY A 420 8.42 -12.20 -42.78
C GLY A 420 8.34 -11.12 -41.71
N ASN A 421 8.24 -9.84 -42.09
CA ASN A 421 8.05 -8.71 -41.18
C ASN A 421 6.59 -8.59 -40.70
N HIS A 422 6.35 -7.75 -39.69
CA HIS A 422 5.02 -7.54 -39.12
C HIS A 422 4.43 -6.21 -39.56
N LEU A 423 3.28 -6.21 -40.23
CA LEU A 423 2.50 -5.01 -40.54
C LEU A 423 1.45 -4.78 -39.45
N SER A 424 1.41 -3.58 -38.88
CA SER A 424 0.40 -3.17 -37.90
C SER A 424 -0.97 -2.97 -38.55
N LEU A 425 -1.98 -3.71 -38.07
CA LEU A 425 -3.35 -3.62 -38.57
C LEU A 425 -4.00 -2.26 -38.26
N SER A 426 -3.70 -1.67 -37.10
CA SER A 426 -4.28 -0.38 -36.71
C SER A 426 -3.71 0.76 -37.55
N TRP A 427 -2.41 0.71 -37.85
CA TRP A 427 -1.76 1.71 -38.68
C TRP A 427 -2.31 1.68 -40.11
N ILE A 428 -2.34 0.50 -40.75
CA ILE A 428 -2.82 0.41 -42.13
C ILE A 428 -4.30 0.77 -42.26
N ARG A 429 -5.13 0.40 -41.28
CA ARG A 429 -6.53 0.82 -41.23
C ARG A 429 -6.65 2.34 -41.23
N THR A 430 -5.83 3.03 -40.43
CA THR A 430 -5.81 4.50 -40.37
C THR A 430 -5.42 5.11 -41.71
N LYS A 431 -4.39 4.55 -42.37
CA LYS A 431 -3.93 5.01 -43.69
C LYS A 431 -4.97 4.79 -44.80
N ILE A 432 -5.65 3.65 -44.80
CA ILE A 432 -6.75 3.35 -45.74
C ILE A 432 -7.92 4.31 -45.51
N MET A 433 -8.35 4.51 -44.25
CA MET A 433 -9.41 5.44 -43.90
C MET A 433 -9.10 6.87 -44.37
N GLY A 434 -7.90 7.38 -44.08
CA GLY A 434 -7.49 8.71 -44.54
C GLY A 434 -7.49 8.84 -46.07
N SER A 435 -7.10 7.78 -46.79
CA SER A 435 -7.18 7.77 -48.26
C SER A 435 -8.63 7.81 -48.77
N LEU A 436 -9.55 7.12 -48.11
CA LEU A 436 -10.98 7.13 -48.47
C LEU A 436 -11.64 8.48 -48.15
N GLU A 437 -11.29 9.10 -47.01
CA GLU A 437 -11.74 10.43 -46.61
C GLU A 437 -11.26 11.52 -47.59
N ASP A 438 -10.04 11.38 -48.11
CA ASP A 438 -9.50 12.19 -49.21
C ASP A 438 -10.24 11.99 -50.56
N GLY A 439 -11.17 11.04 -50.63
CA GLY A 439 -11.91 10.68 -51.84
C GLY A 439 -11.09 9.85 -52.84
N LYS A 440 -10.02 9.18 -52.40
CA LYS A 440 -9.22 8.26 -53.22
C LYS A 440 -9.77 6.85 -53.12
N SER A 441 -9.68 6.10 -54.21
CA SER A 441 -9.98 4.66 -54.21
C SER A 441 -8.76 3.89 -53.74
N VAL A 442 -8.96 2.77 -53.06
CA VAL A 442 -7.85 1.92 -52.58
C VAL A 442 -8.01 0.54 -53.21
N ASP A 443 -7.03 0.14 -54.01
CA ASP A 443 -6.98 -1.16 -54.69
C ASP A 443 -6.15 -2.18 -53.88
N PRO A 444 -6.59 -3.44 -53.75
CA PRO A 444 -5.79 -4.49 -53.14
C PRO A 444 -4.41 -4.67 -53.79
N LEU A 445 -4.26 -4.46 -55.10
CA LEU A 445 -2.98 -4.57 -55.81
C LEU A 445 -2.00 -3.48 -55.39
N ASP A 446 -2.47 -2.24 -55.22
CA ASP A 446 -1.63 -1.14 -54.74
C ASP A 446 -1.11 -1.45 -53.33
N LEU A 447 -1.95 -2.02 -52.47
CA LEU A 447 -1.55 -2.44 -51.11
C LEU A 447 -0.56 -3.62 -51.13
N VAL A 448 -0.70 -4.54 -52.09
CA VAL A 448 0.24 -5.67 -52.26
C VAL A 448 1.63 -5.14 -52.61
N ASP A 449 1.71 -4.18 -53.53
CA ASP A 449 2.98 -3.63 -54.00
C ASP A 449 3.62 -2.70 -52.94
N GLU A 450 2.82 -1.87 -52.27
CA GLU A 450 3.33 -0.91 -51.27
C GLU A 450 3.77 -1.60 -49.97
N LEU A 451 3.02 -2.60 -49.49
CA LEU A 451 3.23 -3.20 -48.16
C LEU A 451 3.86 -4.59 -48.21
N ASN A 452 4.14 -5.08 -49.42
CA ASN A 452 4.67 -6.41 -49.69
C ASN A 452 3.86 -7.52 -48.98
N ILE A 453 2.53 -7.50 -49.11
CA ILE A 453 1.61 -8.49 -48.53
C ILE A 453 1.03 -9.42 -49.60
N SER A 454 0.35 -10.49 -49.18
CA SER A 454 -0.39 -11.33 -50.13
C SER A 454 -1.71 -10.66 -50.53
N PHE A 455 -2.18 -10.95 -51.74
CA PHE A 455 -3.44 -10.40 -52.25
C PHE A 455 -4.64 -10.75 -51.34
N GLY A 456 -4.68 -11.97 -50.80
CA GLY A 456 -5.72 -12.37 -49.85
C GLY A 456 -5.72 -11.58 -48.55
N ILE A 457 -4.54 -11.19 -48.05
CA ILE A 457 -4.44 -10.29 -46.89
C ILE A 457 -4.93 -8.90 -47.25
N ALA A 458 -4.51 -8.34 -48.40
CA ALA A 458 -4.95 -7.02 -48.85
C ALA A 458 -6.49 -6.92 -48.97
N GLN A 459 -7.12 -7.93 -49.58
CA GLN A 459 -8.58 -8.00 -49.66
C GLN A 459 -9.25 -8.13 -48.28
N ALA A 460 -8.69 -8.96 -47.39
CA ALA A 460 -9.22 -9.12 -46.05
C ALA A 460 -9.12 -7.83 -45.22
N LEU A 461 -8.04 -7.04 -45.39
CA LEU A 461 -7.88 -5.73 -44.77
C LEU A 461 -8.98 -4.79 -45.22
N LEU A 462 -9.17 -4.67 -46.54
CA LEU A 462 -10.20 -3.79 -47.13
C LEU A 462 -11.62 -4.21 -46.71
N ALA A 463 -11.92 -5.52 -46.66
CA ALA A 463 -13.22 -6.02 -46.23
C ALA A 463 -13.56 -5.72 -44.75
N GLN A 464 -12.56 -5.43 -43.91
CA GLN A 464 -12.74 -5.05 -42.50
C GLN A 464 -12.86 -3.54 -42.28
N ILE A 465 -12.72 -2.74 -43.33
CA ILE A 465 -12.86 -1.29 -43.25
C ILE A 465 -14.35 -0.93 -43.22
N ASP A 466 -14.77 -0.39 -42.09
CA ASP A 466 -16.09 0.21 -41.91
C ASP A 466 -16.00 1.71 -42.24
N ALA A 467 -16.30 2.05 -43.49
CA ALA A 467 -16.24 3.40 -44.04
C ALA A 467 -17.41 3.65 -44.99
N GLU A 468 -17.67 4.93 -45.33
CA GLU A 468 -18.58 5.31 -46.42
C GLU A 468 -17.96 5.01 -47.81
N ALA A 469 -17.69 3.74 -48.08
CA ALA A 469 -17.12 3.24 -49.31
C ALA A 469 -17.79 1.93 -49.72
N ILE A 470 -17.77 1.65 -51.03
CA ILE A 470 -18.34 0.44 -51.61
C ILE A 470 -17.23 -0.38 -52.23
N MET A 471 -17.28 -1.70 -52.00
CA MET A 471 -16.33 -2.64 -52.56
C MET A 471 -16.78 -3.04 -53.96
N ASN A 472 -15.91 -2.89 -54.95
CA ASN A 472 -16.16 -3.40 -56.30
C ASN A 472 -15.87 -4.91 -56.39
N THR A 473 -16.22 -5.55 -57.50
CA THR A 473 -15.98 -7.00 -57.68
C THR A 473 -14.50 -7.38 -57.74
N MET A 474 -13.59 -6.40 -57.90
CA MET A 474 -12.14 -6.61 -57.86
C MET A 474 -11.58 -6.54 -56.42
N GLY A 475 -12.42 -6.16 -55.44
CA GLY A 475 -12.04 -6.01 -54.04
C GLY A 475 -11.53 -4.61 -53.67
N ALA A 476 -11.57 -3.64 -54.58
CA ALA A 476 -11.19 -2.27 -54.31
C ALA A 476 -12.30 -1.49 -53.61
N LEU A 477 -11.91 -0.65 -52.65
CA LEU A 477 -12.84 0.26 -51.98
C LEU A 477 -12.90 1.58 -52.72
N VAL A 478 -14.13 1.99 -53.05
CA VAL A 478 -14.43 3.25 -53.73
C VAL A 478 -15.30 4.12 -52.82
N PRO A 479 -14.84 5.33 -52.42
CA PRO A 479 -15.64 6.23 -51.59
C PRO A 479 -16.97 6.59 -52.24
N VAL A 480 -18.05 6.60 -51.45
CA VAL A 480 -19.38 7.01 -51.89
C VAL A 480 -19.36 8.45 -52.41
N SER A 481 -18.62 9.35 -51.75
CA SER A 481 -18.44 10.75 -52.14
C SER A 481 -17.87 10.91 -53.56
N LYS A 482 -16.89 10.07 -53.92
CA LYS A 482 -16.29 10.03 -55.27
C LYS A 482 -17.33 9.58 -56.30
N LEU A 483 -18.08 8.52 -56.00
CA LEU A 483 -19.14 8.00 -56.88
C LEU A 483 -20.26 9.02 -57.09
N GLN A 484 -20.74 9.67 -56.03
CA GLN A 484 -21.75 10.74 -56.11
C GLN A 484 -21.29 11.89 -57.01
N ARG A 485 -20.02 12.31 -56.90
CA ARG A 485 -19.44 13.36 -57.75
C ARG A 485 -19.40 12.94 -59.21
N GLU A 486 -18.99 11.70 -59.49
CA GLU A 486 -18.96 11.16 -60.86
C GLU A 486 -20.36 11.02 -61.46
N PHE A 487 -21.30 10.44 -60.72
CA PHE A 487 -22.70 10.29 -61.15
C PHE A 487 -23.36 11.66 -61.38
N SER A 488 -23.08 12.65 -60.53
CA SER A 488 -23.57 14.03 -60.73
C SER A 488 -23.05 14.60 -62.04
N LYS A 489 -21.76 14.40 -62.35
CA LYS A 489 -21.14 14.87 -63.60
C LYS A 489 -21.76 14.19 -64.82
N ILE A 490 -22.03 12.89 -64.74
CA ILE A 490 -22.70 12.14 -65.82
C ILE A 490 -24.13 12.63 -66.01
N TYR A 491 -24.88 12.77 -64.93
CA TYR A 491 -26.26 13.24 -64.95
C TYR A 491 -26.36 14.66 -65.52
N ASN A 492 -25.49 15.59 -65.09
CA ASN A 492 -25.49 16.97 -65.58
C ASN A 492 -25.07 17.08 -67.06
N SER A 493 -24.19 16.20 -67.54
CA SER A 493 -23.72 16.22 -68.93
C SER A 493 -24.66 15.53 -69.91
N LYS A 494 -25.17 14.33 -69.57
CA LYS A 494 -26.01 13.51 -70.46
C LYS A 494 -27.51 13.71 -70.22
N GLY A 495 -27.91 14.20 -69.05
CA GLY A 495 -29.31 14.34 -68.65
C GLY A 495 -30.02 13.01 -68.37
N VAL A 496 -29.30 11.89 -68.39
CA VAL A 496 -29.79 10.54 -68.13
C VAL A 496 -28.72 9.76 -67.35
N LEU A 497 -29.15 9.05 -66.32
CA LEU A 497 -28.31 8.18 -65.50
C LEU A 497 -29.00 6.82 -65.34
N ASP A 498 -28.35 5.75 -65.82
CA ASP A 498 -28.86 4.38 -65.77
C ASP A 498 -28.05 3.57 -64.75
N PRO A 499 -28.61 3.29 -63.55
CA PRO A 499 -27.89 2.58 -62.51
C PRO A 499 -27.32 1.22 -62.96
N SER A 500 -28.05 0.47 -63.79
CA SER A 500 -27.63 -0.84 -64.29
C SER A 500 -26.45 -0.75 -65.26
N LYS A 501 -26.36 0.35 -66.00
CA LYS A 501 -25.22 0.63 -66.88
C LYS A 501 -24.01 1.07 -66.05
N GLU A 502 -24.20 2.02 -65.15
CA GLU A 502 -23.12 2.58 -64.33
C GLU A 502 -22.52 1.53 -63.38
N ALA A 503 -23.34 0.62 -62.84
CA ALA A 503 -22.90 -0.52 -62.03
C ALA A 503 -21.97 -1.46 -62.82
N ARG A 504 -22.33 -1.79 -64.07
CA ARG A 504 -21.47 -2.64 -64.93
C ARG A 504 -20.16 -1.95 -65.32
N GLU A 505 -20.20 -0.67 -65.68
CA GLU A 505 -19.00 0.08 -66.06
C GLU A 505 -18.00 0.22 -64.90
N ARG A 506 -18.49 0.23 -63.65
CA ARG A 506 -17.66 0.36 -62.44
C ARG A 506 -17.48 -0.93 -61.66
N MET A 507 -18.01 -2.05 -62.15
CA MET A 507 -17.98 -3.34 -61.47
C MET A 507 -18.53 -3.29 -60.03
N LEU A 508 -19.64 -2.58 -59.84
CA LEU A 508 -20.34 -2.42 -58.56
C LEU A 508 -21.64 -3.23 -58.56
N ASP A 509 -22.17 -3.51 -57.37
CA ASP A 509 -23.52 -4.06 -57.27
C ASP A 509 -24.56 -3.02 -57.73
N PRO A 510 -25.55 -3.41 -58.57
CA PRO A 510 -26.60 -2.49 -59.00
C PRO A 510 -27.39 -1.87 -57.85
N SER A 511 -27.62 -2.60 -56.76
CA SER A 511 -28.39 -2.12 -55.61
C SER A 511 -27.68 -0.98 -54.87
N ASP A 512 -26.36 -1.11 -54.69
CA ASP A 512 -25.48 -0.09 -54.12
C ASP A 512 -25.51 1.20 -54.94
N VAL A 513 -25.37 1.09 -56.27
CA VAL A 513 -25.42 2.24 -57.18
C VAL A 513 -26.80 2.92 -57.13
N ILE A 514 -27.89 2.14 -57.10
CA ILE A 514 -29.25 2.69 -56.95
C ILE A 514 -29.38 3.45 -55.63
N GLN A 515 -28.87 2.90 -54.52
CA GLN A 515 -28.94 3.54 -53.22
C GLN A 515 -28.15 4.85 -53.18
N ILE A 516 -26.93 4.86 -53.74
CA ILE A 516 -26.14 6.09 -53.88
C ILE A 516 -26.93 7.14 -54.67
N ILE A 517 -27.45 6.78 -55.84
CA ILE A 517 -28.16 7.72 -56.72
C ILE A 517 -29.42 8.25 -56.05
N LYS A 518 -30.18 7.40 -55.34
CA LYS A 518 -31.37 7.84 -54.58
C LYS A 518 -31.04 8.78 -53.43
N GLY A 519 -29.84 8.65 -52.85
CA GLY A 519 -29.32 9.58 -51.85
C GLY A 519 -28.86 10.92 -52.43
N MET A 520 -28.76 11.04 -53.76
CA MET A 520 -28.43 12.29 -54.42
C MET A 520 -29.71 13.10 -54.67
N ASP A 521 -29.68 14.39 -54.32
CA ASP A 521 -30.80 15.30 -54.56
C ASP A 521 -30.88 15.74 -56.04
N LEU A 522 -31.27 14.80 -56.91
CA LEU A 522 -31.37 15.00 -58.36
C LEU A 522 -32.82 15.32 -58.76
N ASP A 523 -33.03 16.42 -59.51
CA ASP A 523 -34.35 16.75 -60.11
C ASP A 523 -34.63 15.89 -61.35
N ALA A 524 -34.91 14.61 -61.09
CA ALA A 524 -35.12 13.57 -62.09
C ALA A 524 -36.51 12.95 -62.01
N LEU A 525 -37.00 12.46 -63.16
CA LEU A 525 -38.07 11.46 -63.20
C LEU A 525 -37.43 10.07 -63.22
N ILE A 526 -37.99 9.16 -62.43
CA ILE A 526 -37.54 7.76 -62.36
C ILE A 526 -38.37 6.94 -63.34
N GLY A 527 -37.70 6.33 -64.31
CA GLY A 527 -38.30 5.38 -65.24
C GLY A 527 -38.61 4.04 -64.57
N LYS A 528 -39.47 3.23 -65.18
CA LYS A 528 -39.79 1.86 -64.70
C LYS A 528 -38.58 0.91 -64.60
N ASN A 529 -37.49 1.26 -65.28
CA ASN A 529 -36.23 0.52 -65.25
C ASN A 529 -35.21 1.16 -64.30
N ASP A 530 -35.68 1.94 -63.31
CA ASP A 530 -34.86 2.71 -62.36
C ASP A 530 -33.89 3.73 -63.01
N THR A 531 -34.10 4.08 -64.28
CA THR A 531 -33.32 5.10 -64.97
C THR A 531 -33.75 6.50 -64.54
N PHE A 532 -32.80 7.34 -64.16
CA PHE A 532 -33.03 8.71 -63.75
C PHE A 532 -32.89 9.64 -64.95
N ILE A 533 -33.95 10.37 -65.30
CA ILE A 533 -33.99 11.25 -66.47
C ILE A 533 -34.22 12.69 -66.00
N SER A 534 -33.33 13.60 -66.39
CA SER A 534 -33.40 15.01 -66.01
C SER A 534 -34.66 15.71 -66.51
N VAL A 535 -35.40 16.32 -65.59
CA VAL A 535 -36.59 17.14 -65.91
C VAL A 535 -36.21 18.27 -66.86
N GLY A 536 -35.08 18.94 -66.64
CA GLY A 536 -34.57 19.99 -67.53
C GLY A 536 -34.27 19.49 -68.95
N THR A 537 -33.79 18.25 -69.10
CA THR A 537 -33.56 17.64 -70.42
C THR A 537 -34.87 17.29 -71.11
N ILE A 538 -35.84 16.73 -70.39
CA ILE A 538 -37.18 16.46 -70.91
C ILE A 538 -37.86 17.76 -71.33
N PHE A 539 -37.77 18.79 -70.49
CA PHE A 539 -38.35 20.10 -70.79
C PHE A 539 -37.73 20.74 -72.03
N ARG A 540 -36.40 20.64 -72.23
CA ARG A 540 -35.74 21.08 -73.47
C ARG A 540 -36.30 20.34 -74.70
N LEU A 541 -36.56 19.04 -74.61
CA LEU A 541 -37.17 18.26 -75.68
C LEU A 541 -38.62 18.72 -75.97
N VAL A 542 -39.43 18.94 -74.93
CA VAL A 542 -40.79 19.48 -75.06
C VAL A 542 -40.74 20.84 -75.76
N ARG A 543 -39.84 21.73 -75.32
CA ARG A 543 -39.65 23.06 -75.91
C ARG A 543 -39.27 23.02 -77.38
N TRP A 544 -38.31 22.16 -77.72
CA TRP A 544 -37.88 21.97 -79.10
C TRP A 544 -39.04 21.48 -79.98
N ALA A 545 -39.82 20.50 -79.50
CA ALA A 545 -40.96 19.98 -80.25
C ALA A 545 -42.09 21.00 -80.43
N LEU A 546 -42.40 21.78 -79.38
CA LEU A 546 -43.38 22.87 -79.46
C LEU A 546 -42.91 23.99 -80.40
N LYS A 547 -41.62 24.30 -80.45
CA LYS A 547 -41.09 25.31 -81.38
C LYS A 547 -41.21 24.87 -82.85
N ASN A 548 -41.00 23.59 -83.13
CA ASN A 548 -41.01 23.08 -84.51
C ASN A 548 -42.41 22.72 -85.02
N ASN A 549 -43.23 22.09 -84.17
CA ASN A 549 -44.51 21.52 -84.58
C ASN A 549 -45.71 22.23 -83.94
N GLY A 550 -45.49 23.06 -82.91
CA GLY A 550 -46.56 23.74 -82.17
C GLY A 550 -47.39 22.84 -81.25
N ILE A 551 -47.12 21.53 -81.21
CA ILE A 551 -47.87 20.51 -80.47
C ILE A 551 -46.96 19.39 -79.94
N TYR A 552 -47.24 18.86 -78.74
CA TYR A 552 -46.50 17.74 -78.14
C TYR A 552 -47.36 16.85 -77.23
N ASP A 553 -47.37 15.54 -77.48
CA ASP A 553 -48.15 14.55 -76.71
C ASP A 553 -47.33 13.96 -75.55
N LEU A 554 -47.64 14.41 -74.33
CA LEU A 554 -46.94 14.00 -73.11
C LEU A 554 -47.15 12.52 -72.76
N ARG A 555 -48.27 11.90 -73.13
CA ARG A 555 -48.50 10.47 -72.86
C ARG A 555 -47.66 9.59 -73.78
N VAL A 556 -47.46 10.01 -75.03
CA VAL A 556 -46.52 9.33 -75.94
C VAL A 556 -45.10 9.48 -75.41
N ALA A 557 -44.73 10.67 -74.93
CA ALA A 557 -43.44 10.90 -74.31
C ALA A 557 -43.22 10.05 -73.05
N ALA A 558 -44.20 10.00 -72.14
CA ALA A 558 -44.16 9.19 -70.93
C ALA A 558 -43.92 7.70 -71.24
N ASN A 559 -44.65 7.16 -72.23
CA ASN A 559 -44.47 5.78 -72.67
C ASN A 559 -43.10 5.54 -73.31
N ARG A 560 -42.59 6.48 -74.13
CA ARG A 560 -41.26 6.35 -74.77
C ARG A 560 -40.12 6.42 -73.75
N LEU A 561 -40.27 7.25 -72.72
CA LEU A 561 -39.29 7.42 -71.64
C LEU A 561 -39.49 6.42 -70.50
N ASN A 562 -40.52 5.57 -70.56
CA ASN A 562 -40.93 4.66 -69.50
C ASN A 562 -41.15 5.34 -68.12
N VAL A 563 -41.62 6.59 -68.09
CA VAL A 563 -41.88 7.35 -66.85
C VAL A 563 -43.38 7.41 -66.54
N ASN A 564 -43.72 7.71 -65.28
CA ASN A 564 -45.11 7.95 -64.90
C ASN A 564 -45.65 9.22 -65.58
N TYR A 565 -46.77 9.08 -66.31
CA TYR A 565 -47.38 10.20 -67.02
C TYR A 565 -47.85 11.33 -66.09
N SER A 566 -48.45 10.99 -64.95
CA SER A 566 -48.96 12.00 -64.00
C SER A 566 -47.81 12.83 -63.45
N GLU A 567 -46.74 12.16 -63.02
CA GLU A 567 -45.53 12.79 -62.49
C GLU A 567 -44.83 13.66 -63.54
N LEU A 568 -44.69 13.14 -64.78
CA LEU A 568 -44.16 13.92 -65.91
C LEU A 568 -44.97 15.19 -66.14
N THR A 569 -46.30 15.08 -66.08
CA THR A 569 -47.19 16.23 -66.31
C THR A 569 -47.06 17.26 -65.18
N GLU A 570 -47.00 16.80 -63.93
CA GLU A 570 -46.83 17.66 -62.75
C GLU A 570 -45.50 18.40 -62.76
N ARG A 571 -44.40 17.75 -63.21
CA ARG A 571 -43.08 18.39 -63.32
C ARG A 571 -42.97 19.37 -64.50
N ILE A 572 -43.63 19.08 -65.62
CA ILE A 572 -43.54 19.93 -66.83
C ILE A 572 -44.52 21.11 -66.79
N SER A 573 -45.72 20.95 -66.21
CA SER A 573 -46.76 21.98 -66.22
C SER A 573 -46.33 23.34 -65.66
N PRO A 574 -45.56 23.43 -64.56
CA PRO A 574 -45.09 24.72 -64.02
C PRO A 574 -44.07 25.42 -64.92
N LEU A 575 -43.41 24.68 -65.81
CA LEU A 575 -42.39 25.19 -66.73
C LEU A 575 -43.00 25.68 -68.06
N LEU A 576 -44.31 25.58 -68.23
CA LEU A 576 -45.00 26.03 -69.43
C LEU A 576 -45.05 27.56 -69.52
N ARG A 577 -44.99 28.12 -70.74
CA ARG A 577 -45.14 29.57 -70.97
C ARG A 577 -46.63 29.90 -70.94
N GLU A 578 -46.98 31.15 -70.69
CA GLU A 578 -48.38 31.61 -70.73
C GLU A 578 -49.07 31.33 -72.07
N SER A 579 -48.31 31.29 -73.17
CA SER A 579 -48.79 30.97 -74.53
C SER A 579 -48.97 29.48 -74.83
N ASP A 580 -48.65 28.58 -73.88
CA ASP A 580 -48.77 27.14 -74.05
C ASP A 580 -49.99 26.61 -73.28
N PHE A 581 -50.84 25.86 -73.96
CA PHE A 581 -52.02 25.25 -73.38
C PHE A 581 -51.81 23.76 -73.13
N LEU A 582 -51.75 23.36 -71.86
CA LEU A 582 -51.80 21.96 -71.45
C LEU A 582 -53.25 21.48 -71.38
N ILE A 583 -53.67 20.65 -72.34
CA ILE A 583 -54.99 20.02 -72.33
C ILE A 583 -54.92 18.72 -71.53
N LYS A 584 -55.09 18.82 -70.20
CA LYS A 584 -54.94 17.70 -69.24
C LYS A 584 -55.67 16.42 -69.66
N LYS A 585 -56.90 16.54 -70.17
CA LYS A 585 -57.73 15.41 -70.61
C LYS A 585 -57.14 14.69 -71.84
N ALA A 586 -56.55 15.44 -72.77
CA ALA A 586 -55.87 14.88 -73.94
C ALA A 586 -54.44 14.40 -73.60
N GLY A 587 -53.80 15.03 -72.61
CA GLY A 587 -52.39 14.84 -72.28
C GLY A 587 -51.45 15.42 -73.33
N VAL A 588 -51.83 16.56 -73.92
CA VAL A 588 -51.11 17.22 -75.01
C VAL A 588 -50.91 18.69 -74.67
N ILE A 589 -49.74 19.21 -74.99
CA ILE A 589 -49.42 20.64 -74.94
C ILE A 589 -49.52 21.20 -76.36
N VAL A 590 -50.18 22.34 -76.52
CA VAL A 590 -50.25 23.08 -77.79
C VAL A 590 -49.87 24.53 -77.58
N THR A 591 -49.28 25.14 -78.60
CA THR A 591 -48.98 26.58 -78.62
C THR A 591 -50.18 27.36 -79.19
N ASP A 592 -50.31 28.63 -78.82
CA ASP A 592 -51.36 29.51 -79.36
C ASP A 592 -51.30 29.67 -80.89
N ASP A 593 -50.09 29.71 -81.47
CA ASP A 593 -49.87 29.73 -82.93
C ASP A 593 -50.46 28.48 -83.60
N TRP A 594 -50.24 27.31 -83.01
CA TRP A 594 -50.80 26.06 -83.53
C TRP A 594 -52.34 26.07 -83.48
N VAL A 595 -52.92 26.56 -82.39
CA VAL A 595 -54.38 26.71 -82.24
C VAL A 595 -54.95 27.66 -83.30
N SER A 596 -54.25 28.77 -83.57
CA SER A 596 -54.63 29.73 -84.61
C SER A 596 -54.57 29.11 -86.02
N LYS A 597 -53.51 28.36 -86.33
CA LYS A 597 -53.37 27.61 -87.59
C LYS A 597 -54.45 26.55 -87.73
N LEU A 598 -54.77 25.82 -86.66
CA LEU A 598 -55.86 24.85 -86.63
C LEU A 598 -57.20 25.50 -86.99
N ARG A 599 -57.54 26.63 -86.36
CA ARG A 599 -58.80 27.36 -86.64
C ARG A 599 -58.89 27.86 -88.08
N LYS A 600 -57.79 28.36 -88.65
CA LYS A 600 -57.74 28.77 -90.06
C LYS A 600 -57.96 27.58 -91.01
N LYS A 601 -57.26 26.45 -90.77
CA LYS A 601 -57.40 25.20 -91.56
C LYS A 601 -58.81 24.61 -91.44
N ALA A 602 -59.40 24.68 -90.25
CA ALA A 602 -60.77 24.23 -89.98
C ALA A 602 -61.81 25.06 -90.77
N LYS A 603 -61.67 26.39 -90.80
CA LYS A 603 -62.55 27.29 -91.57
C LYS A 603 -62.47 27.06 -93.07
N SER A 604 -61.28 26.79 -93.62
CA SER A 604 -61.13 26.58 -95.06
C SER A 604 -61.65 25.23 -95.55
N LEU A 605 -61.50 24.17 -94.73
CA LEU A 605 -61.87 22.81 -95.15
C LEU A 605 -63.27 22.39 -94.72
N GLY A 606 -63.84 22.99 -93.67
CA GLY A 606 -65.13 22.61 -93.06
C GLY A 606 -65.15 21.22 -92.41
N ARG A 607 -64.12 20.41 -92.64
CA ARG A 607 -63.96 19.04 -92.13
C ARG A 607 -62.49 18.69 -91.93
N ILE A 608 -62.18 17.91 -90.90
CA ILE A 608 -60.82 17.42 -90.60
C ILE A 608 -60.86 15.89 -90.46
N ASN A 609 -60.08 15.17 -91.28
CA ASN A 609 -59.87 13.73 -91.09
C ASN A 609 -58.98 13.50 -89.86
N VAL A 610 -59.51 12.84 -88.84
CA VAL A 610 -58.88 12.75 -87.52
C VAL A 610 -57.65 11.86 -87.54
N THR A 611 -57.72 10.67 -88.12
CA THR A 611 -56.56 9.76 -88.14
C THR A 611 -55.41 10.34 -88.95
N THR A 612 -55.68 10.85 -90.16
CA THR A 612 -54.63 11.45 -91.00
C THR A 612 -54.00 12.65 -90.31
N PHE A 613 -54.81 13.56 -89.76
CA PHE A 613 -54.30 14.74 -89.09
C PHE A 613 -53.56 14.41 -87.78
N SER A 614 -54.00 13.39 -87.03
CA SER A 614 -53.28 12.93 -85.83
C SER A 614 -51.90 12.36 -86.17
N LYS A 615 -51.78 11.63 -87.29
CA LYS A 615 -50.49 11.12 -87.79
C LYS A 615 -49.59 12.27 -88.25
N GLU A 616 -50.11 13.23 -89.01
CA GLU A 616 -49.36 14.43 -89.42
C GLU A 616 -48.78 15.18 -88.22
N GLN A 617 -49.55 15.28 -87.13
CA GLN A 617 -49.15 16.00 -85.92
C GLN A 617 -48.41 15.11 -84.90
N SER A 618 -48.16 13.83 -85.21
CA SER A 618 -47.48 12.86 -84.34
C SER A 618 -48.10 12.73 -82.93
N ILE A 619 -49.42 12.81 -82.82
CA ILE A 619 -50.14 12.62 -81.55
C ILE A 619 -51.12 11.45 -81.63
N ARG A 620 -51.58 10.96 -80.47
CA ARG A 620 -52.60 9.89 -80.43
C ARG A 620 -53.92 10.37 -81.03
N ARG A 621 -54.58 9.51 -81.81
CA ARG A 621 -55.89 9.78 -82.43
C ARG A 621 -56.94 10.28 -81.43
N GLY A 622 -57.04 9.62 -80.27
CA GLY A 622 -57.98 10.04 -79.21
C GLY A 622 -57.67 11.43 -78.64
N ALA A 623 -56.39 11.79 -78.54
CA ALA A 623 -55.98 13.12 -78.11
C ALA A 623 -56.34 14.19 -79.15
N MET A 624 -56.20 13.89 -80.44
CA MET A 624 -56.62 14.78 -81.53
C MET A 624 -58.12 15.11 -81.45
N ILE A 625 -58.98 14.11 -81.20
CA ILE A 625 -60.43 14.33 -81.04
C ILE A 625 -60.71 15.32 -79.90
N GLU A 626 -60.04 15.15 -78.75
CA GLU A 626 -60.22 16.04 -77.60
C GLU A 626 -59.70 17.46 -77.87
N LEU A 627 -58.60 17.62 -78.62
CA LEU A 627 -58.12 18.94 -79.04
C LEU A 627 -59.11 19.63 -79.99
N LEU A 628 -59.62 18.91 -80.99
CA LEU A 628 -60.61 19.43 -81.93
C LEU A 628 -61.89 19.87 -81.19
N ARG A 629 -62.39 19.05 -80.26
CA ARG A 629 -63.54 19.41 -79.39
C ARG A 629 -63.28 20.63 -78.53
N LYS A 630 -62.05 20.84 -78.06
CA LYS A 630 -61.71 21.96 -77.18
C LYS A 630 -61.59 23.29 -77.93
N PHE A 631 -61.02 23.27 -79.14
CA PHE A 631 -60.64 24.50 -79.85
C PHE A 631 -61.54 24.86 -81.05
N LEU A 632 -62.35 23.92 -81.53
CA LEU A 632 -63.29 24.10 -82.65
C LEU A 632 -64.73 23.82 -82.19
N GLN A 633 -65.70 24.44 -82.87
CA GLN A 633 -67.11 24.13 -82.70
C GLN A 633 -67.49 23.08 -83.75
N GLY A 634 -67.97 21.92 -83.32
CA GLY A 634 -68.25 20.83 -84.25
C GLY A 634 -68.57 19.51 -83.58
N ALA A 635 -68.70 18.46 -84.40
CA ALA A 635 -68.96 17.11 -83.94
C ALA A 635 -68.09 16.10 -84.67
N TYR A 636 -67.61 15.11 -83.92
CA TYR A 636 -66.87 13.99 -84.49
C TYR A 636 -67.85 12.92 -84.99
N ILE A 637 -67.70 12.48 -86.24
CA ILE A 637 -68.49 11.42 -86.86
C ILE A 637 -67.66 10.12 -86.89
N PRO A 638 -67.94 9.12 -86.02
CA PRO A 638 -67.10 7.94 -85.89
C PRO A 638 -67.00 7.08 -87.17
N ARG A 639 -68.10 6.96 -87.93
CA ARG A 639 -68.18 6.11 -89.13
C ARG A 639 -67.28 6.59 -90.27
N SER A 640 -67.05 7.90 -90.38
CA SER A 640 -66.23 8.51 -91.44
C SER A 640 -64.87 9.01 -90.96
N ASP A 641 -64.58 8.89 -89.66
CA ASP A 641 -63.37 9.39 -89.01
C ASP A 641 -63.07 10.88 -89.26
N VAL A 642 -64.14 11.68 -89.37
CA VAL A 642 -64.06 13.11 -89.67
C VAL A 642 -64.65 13.92 -88.54
N TYR A 643 -63.97 15.00 -88.17
CA TYR A 643 -64.51 16.06 -87.34
C TYR A 643 -65.13 17.13 -88.24
N MET A 644 -66.45 17.25 -88.20
CA MET A 644 -67.20 18.26 -88.93
C MET A 644 -67.19 19.56 -88.13
N VAL A 645 -66.72 20.64 -88.75
CA VAL A 645 -66.62 21.96 -88.13
C VAL A 645 -67.88 22.74 -88.48
N ARG A 646 -68.61 23.22 -87.47
CA ARG A 646 -69.70 24.18 -87.68
C ARG A 646 -69.06 25.54 -87.95
N SER A 647 -69.33 26.08 -89.14
CA SER A 647 -68.89 27.40 -89.60
C SER A 647 -69.40 28.52 -88.72
#